data_AF-A0A7V2UAW8-F1
#
_entry.id   AF-A0A7V2UAW8-F1
#
_cell.length_a   1.000
_cell.length_b   1.000
_cell.length_c   1.000
_cell.angle_alpha   90.00
_cell.angle_beta   90.00
_cell.angle_gamma   90.00
#
_symmetry.space_group_name_H-M   'P 1'
#
loop_
_entity.id
_entity.type
_entity.pdbx_description
1 polymer ?
#
loop_
_entity_poly.entity_id
_entity_poly.type
_entity_poly.pdbx_seq_one_letter_code
_entity_poly.pdbx_strand_id
1 'polypeptide(L)'
;MRASLCAVLALGASSVACGAGQKVMIGFLHREAAQHQAEWRDYRYRQALVRAGMDGSLVENRPLFHGKVDEAGFLASLKAFNAIVLVTSEEGVFSFAELRGNCGAVRRVLERYVADGGGLFVLLQPHRYPNSDDETYYNHLLAGFGVAFLHEGTFDPERVFKAPRTLCLPQWDYFWTTAIRPHPVTEGVQRLYLPKLLFERPGVAAFRLDGPWTPLVAGEASARSFVQHKNDNLPDWTKQGTYATSPPIAAAREFGKGRVFVYAAPSMHVFDNFGNRLWPHIAETEGDAEGGKPSHGNRLVTNALRWLGEPSLAIEGYGNYRDVPPAPIVFPASVDWDKYQFAPAAKPDAYGDGVPITFPEATVGIKGIIGAHTALTDGQGTVADYVAAAKKAGLRFIVFADPLELLSQEKLARLQAECAAASKDADFIAMPGIEYTDVCGNRWAAWGDKLIWPPAELDYRDRKYTLWDGQRIHLTGQYEHLCGFRPNALIDYRTLANGPSHPANMWWFFRVIPLAYEGAKPIADNFDAWLYSLRDLRWMDPASFTRVRSPAEVAQAAGACVTVLRDMAAAREWLDSRCTSFFSGARPYVTQGPLILSWEGLNTQMEQPVEITRGIQRVRLRFHVASDAGIREVRVHDANFGVIRRFIANGAKQLAREFEMVHDKQHFLTLEVLDTHGRRAISRYLLLFCYKSGLYRCGDNLNTLSSSAMTWHPDRAEMPLAKHHEDIGRISIAGFDTSSGVASQPSLWRYDFIRTAEHAPEYPAYRTGAVNKVLDVKLTSHDLQIFGFQMDHLIEGWDNERRPNPALASIPRRIGDLELFERSHTSYGLRSRVNYYLKWNHRREFEGTKDYRGGIIWHEGQIRFKKDLTLRGAVPVPLVVMDGPGGAPYRQFDHLFVTDRDRGTLGIALTPQDKEHHIAGRIAPGGYLAAMPTDVGYYAVLTSSESDFAYDSQDWDKSVAKFGRIEIGVGRDGQKVKAGEVLSYRFMVATLNDRRVSNELLEDMRRAYNLDGGRSGYPVSVKVGKLLDAQFFLTLEAEGGEAVLDLGPREMICDLPIRVRGIEDNGCAAVFSSRNSFHRFISVADGAAWLQEPTEQAASLWIGNVFAASDKRLKLTLVVHGQAPGKKPFLEVHNPTDEAVKATIASPPHCPIFGGVRREVEIPAGSSLQVRDLAMGEQ
;
A
#
# COMPACT_ATOMS: atom_id res chain seq x y z
N MET A 1 25.35 23.00 47.53
CA MET A 1 25.90 24.36 47.66
C MET A 1 26.83 24.63 46.48
N ARG A 2 26.53 25.70 45.72
CA ARG A 2 27.41 26.55 44.88
C ARG A 2 28.16 25.86 43.73
N ALA A 3 27.75 26.01 42.47
CA ALA A 3 27.72 27.21 41.60
C ALA A 3 29.12 27.72 41.21
N SER A 4 29.26 27.97 39.89
CA SER A 4 30.31 28.74 39.16
C SER A 4 31.31 27.92 38.34
N LEU A 5 31.05 27.76 37.03
CA LEU A 5 31.99 28.12 35.95
C LEU A 5 31.33 28.00 34.55
N CYS A 6 30.46 28.95 34.18
CA CYS A 6 30.08 29.21 32.79
C CYS A 6 29.79 30.70 32.62
N ALA A 7 30.82 31.50 32.37
CA ALA A 7 30.71 32.84 31.80
C ALA A 7 32.07 33.25 31.22
N VAL A 8 32.02 34.06 30.15
CA VAL A 8 33.13 34.69 29.43
C VAL A 8 33.70 33.87 28.26
N LEU A 9 32.99 33.93 27.13
CA LEU A 9 33.54 34.25 25.79
C LEU A 9 32.35 34.41 24.80
N ALA A 10 31.55 35.46 25.02
CA ALA A 10 30.48 35.87 24.09
C ALA A 10 30.39 37.42 24.08
N LEU A 11 31.37 38.06 23.43
CA LEU A 11 31.36 39.47 23.03
C LEU A 11 32.25 39.56 21.77
N GLY A 12 31.83 40.03 20.61
CA GLY A 12 30.53 40.52 20.18
C GLY A 12 30.46 40.48 18.65
N ALA A 13 29.30 40.14 18.13
CA ALA A 13 28.85 40.56 16.82
C ALA A 13 27.56 41.32 17.06
N SER A 14 27.68 42.64 17.19
CA SER A 14 26.55 43.56 17.14
C SER A 14 25.87 43.38 15.79
N SER A 15 24.72 42.70 15.79
CA SER A 15 23.80 42.72 14.67
C SER A 15 23.33 44.14 14.49
N VAL A 16 23.88 44.81 13.47
CA VAL A 16 23.26 46.00 12.90
C VAL A 16 21.86 45.56 12.49
N ALA A 17 20.83 46.12 13.14
CA ALA A 17 19.45 46.01 12.70
C ALA A 17 19.34 46.74 11.36
N CYS A 18 19.70 46.06 10.27
CA CYS A 18 19.26 46.44 8.93
C CYS A 18 17.73 46.46 8.97
N GLY A 19 17.14 47.57 8.50
CA GLY A 19 15.70 47.68 8.36
C GLY A 19 15.13 46.43 7.69
N ALA A 20 14.01 45.92 8.21
CA ALA A 20 13.37 44.70 7.74
C ALA A 20 12.90 44.86 6.28
N GLY A 21 13.83 44.69 5.33
CA GLY A 21 13.51 44.55 3.93
C GLY A 21 12.53 43.38 3.77
N GLN A 22 11.58 43.54 2.86
CA GLN A 22 10.62 42.48 2.54
C GLN A 22 11.41 41.25 2.07
N LYS A 23 11.27 40.14 2.80
CA LYS A 23 11.91 38.86 2.46
C LYS A 23 11.23 38.27 1.23
N VAL A 24 12.00 37.60 0.38
CA VAL A 24 11.43 36.79 -0.71
C VAL A 24 10.73 35.57 -0.12
N MET A 25 9.43 35.44 -0.40
CA MET A 25 8.58 34.32 -0.02
C MET A 25 8.45 33.33 -1.17
N ILE A 26 8.84 32.06 -0.94
CA ILE A 26 8.81 31.00 -1.95
C ILE A 26 7.65 30.03 -1.68
N GLY A 27 6.82 29.77 -2.68
CA GLY A 27 5.75 28.78 -2.62
C GLY A 27 6.18 27.47 -3.28
N PHE A 28 6.09 26.34 -2.57
CA PHE A 28 6.36 25.02 -3.12
C PHE A 28 5.04 24.30 -3.40
N LEU A 29 4.73 24.01 -4.67
CA LEU A 29 3.51 23.29 -5.01
C LEU A 29 3.55 21.87 -4.44
N HIS A 30 2.60 21.57 -3.55
CA HIS A 30 2.50 20.30 -2.83
C HIS A 30 1.03 19.90 -2.66
N ARG A 31 0.78 18.60 -2.66
CA ARG A 31 -0.56 18.04 -2.41
C ARG A 31 -0.91 18.21 -0.93
N GLU A 32 -2.14 18.63 -0.62
CA GLU A 32 -2.59 18.75 0.78
C GLU A 32 -1.70 19.71 1.60
N ALA A 33 -1.20 20.77 0.96
CA ALA A 33 -0.21 21.70 1.51
C ALA A 33 -0.56 22.22 2.92
N ALA A 34 -1.83 22.56 3.15
CA ALA A 34 -2.30 23.08 4.43
C ALA A 34 -2.12 22.07 5.58
N GLN A 35 -2.19 20.77 5.30
CA GLN A 35 -2.06 19.74 6.32
C GLN A 35 -0.58 19.56 6.70
N HIS A 36 0.33 19.62 5.73
CA HIS A 36 1.79 19.45 5.90
C HIS A 36 2.52 20.70 6.42
N GLN A 37 1.84 21.83 6.61
CA GLN A 37 2.48 23.09 7.01
C GLN A 37 3.24 22.99 8.36
N ALA A 38 2.78 22.17 9.32
CA ALA A 38 3.52 21.93 10.56
C ALA A 38 4.91 21.35 10.29
N GLU A 39 4.96 20.30 9.47
CA GLU A 39 6.18 19.55 9.16
C GLU A 39 7.17 20.40 8.36
N TRP A 40 6.66 21.19 7.41
CA TRP A 40 7.47 22.09 6.59
C TRP A 40 8.26 23.13 7.41
N ARG A 41 7.71 23.59 8.55
CA ARG A 41 8.37 24.62 9.37
C ARG A 41 9.69 24.16 9.94
N ASP A 42 9.73 22.90 10.34
CA ASP A 42 10.89 22.25 10.94
C ASP A 42 11.76 21.55 9.88
N TYR A 43 11.34 21.61 8.62
CA TYR A 43 12.06 20.98 7.52
C TYR A 43 13.40 21.68 7.21
N ARG A 44 14.44 20.87 6.99
CA ARG A 44 15.84 21.34 6.91
C ARG A 44 16.09 22.28 5.73
N TYR A 45 15.41 22.07 4.61
CA TYR A 45 15.56 22.95 3.45
C TYR A 45 14.96 24.34 3.70
N ARG A 46 13.80 24.43 4.37
CA ARG A 46 13.25 25.74 4.79
C ARG A 46 14.24 26.49 5.68
N GLN A 47 14.86 25.80 6.64
CA GLN A 47 15.89 26.40 7.49
C GLN A 47 17.09 26.91 6.67
N ALA A 48 17.44 26.25 5.56
CA ALA A 48 18.47 26.72 4.63
C ALA A 48 18.04 27.99 3.87
N LEU A 49 16.77 28.08 3.43
CA LEU A 49 16.21 29.30 2.81
C LEU A 49 16.24 30.48 3.78
N VAL A 50 15.86 30.26 5.05
CA VAL A 50 15.90 31.28 6.12
C VAL A 50 17.32 31.81 6.33
N ARG A 51 18.32 30.91 6.37
CA ARG A 51 19.74 31.30 6.44
C ARG A 51 20.20 32.08 5.20
N ALA A 52 19.58 31.87 4.05
CA ALA A 52 19.87 32.57 2.80
C ALA A 52 19.11 33.90 2.63
N GLY A 53 18.37 34.35 3.64
CA GLY A 53 17.61 35.61 3.64
C GLY A 53 16.22 35.53 2.98
N MET A 54 15.72 34.33 2.71
CA MET A 54 14.41 34.06 2.14
C MET A 54 13.52 33.34 3.16
N ASP A 55 12.27 33.04 2.82
CA ASP A 55 11.46 32.04 3.53
C ASP A 55 10.58 31.32 2.51
N GLY A 56 9.94 30.22 2.90
CA GLY A 56 9.02 29.52 2.02
C GLY A 56 7.95 28.75 2.77
N SER A 57 6.90 28.36 2.04
CA SER A 57 5.78 27.55 2.51
C SER A 57 5.19 26.74 1.36
N LEU A 58 4.37 25.74 1.71
CA LEU A 58 3.69 24.88 0.76
C LEU A 58 2.46 25.58 0.16
N VAL A 59 2.18 25.29 -1.12
CA VAL A 59 1.05 25.81 -1.88
C VAL A 59 0.27 24.64 -2.45
N GLU A 60 -1.05 24.66 -2.35
CA GLU A 60 -1.88 23.54 -2.82
C GLU A 60 -1.73 23.32 -4.33
N ASN A 61 -1.39 22.09 -4.71
CA ASN A 61 -1.23 21.70 -6.12
C ASN A 61 -2.46 20.99 -6.68
N ARG A 62 -3.50 20.72 -5.88
CA ARG A 62 -4.75 20.10 -6.32
C ARG A 62 -5.32 20.66 -7.63
N PRO A 63 -5.29 21.99 -7.91
CA PRO A 63 -5.76 22.54 -9.19
C PRO A 63 -5.05 21.98 -10.44
N LEU A 64 -3.83 21.44 -10.30
CA LEU A 64 -3.11 20.79 -11.40
C LEU A 64 -3.84 19.53 -11.90
N PHE A 65 -4.41 18.75 -10.99
CA PHE A 65 -4.86 17.39 -11.29
C PHE A 65 -6.35 17.14 -11.02
N HIS A 66 -7.01 17.97 -10.19
CA HIS A 66 -8.34 17.65 -9.67
C HIS A 66 -9.28 18.86 -9.59
N GLY A 67 -10.55 18.60 -9.92
CA GLY A 67 -11.62 19.59 -9.81
C GLY A 67 -11.55 20.68 -10.88
N LYS A 68 -12.62 21.45 -11.04
CA LYS A 68 -12.60 22.62 -11.93
C LYS A 68 -11.75 23.71 -11.29
N VAL A 69 -10.80 24.26 -12.04
CA VAL A 69 -9.93 25.35 -11.57
C VAL A 69 -10.74 26.64 -11.41
N ASP A 70 -10.77 27.19 -10.20
CA ASP A 70 -11.09 28.60 -9.97
C ASP A 70 -9.84 29.43 -10.28
N GLU A 71 -9.77 30.00 -11.49
CA GLU A 71 -8.58 30.73 -11.95
C GLU A 71 -8.24 31.93 -11.05
N ALA A 72 -9.26 32.64 -10.55
CA ALA A 72 -9.06 33.81 -9.71
C ALA A 72 -8.56 33.42 -8.30
N GLY A 73 -9.22 32.44 -7.68
CA GLY A 73 -8.82 31.90 -6.39
C GLY A 73 -7.42 31.28 -6.44
N PHE A 74 -7.11 30.53 -7.50
CA PHE A 74 -5.78 29.93 -7.66
C PHE A 74 -4.71 31.00 -7.90
N LEU A 75 -4.94 31.99 -8.77
CA LEU A 75 -4.02 33.11 -8.97
C LEU A 75 -3.75 33.87 -7.65
N ALA A 76 -4.79 34.15 -6.86
CA ALA A 76 -4.66 34.81 -5.56
C ALA A 76 -3.79 33.99 -4.60
N SER A 77 -3.95 32.66 -4.60
CA SER A 77 -3.10 31.77 -3.78
C SER A 77 -1.63 31.81 -4.19
N LEU A 78 -1.33 31.94 -5.49
CA LEU A 78 0.05 32.06 -5.98
C LEU A 78 0.68 33.42 -5.62
N LYS A 79 -0.10 34.50 -5.71
CA LYS A 79 0.36 35.86 -5.35
C LYS A 79 0.73 35.99 -3.86
N ALA A 80 0.31 35.08 -2.99
CA ALA A 80 0.83 35.05 -1.63
C ALA A 80 2.36 34.87 -1.56
N PHE A 81 3.00 34.46 -2.66
CA PHE A 81 4.42 34.22 -2.79
C PHE A 81 5.04 35.12 -3.86
N ASN A 82 6.36 35.33 -3.76
CA ASN A 82 7.15 36.05 -4.75
C ASN A 82 7.61 35.13 -5.89
N ALA A 83 7.85 33.85 -5.60
CA ALA A 83 8.15 32.83 -6.59
C ALA A 83 7.48 31.49 -6.25
N ILE A 84 7.15 30.70 -7.27
CA ILE A 84 6.53 29.38 -7.15
C ILE A 84 7.47 28.32 -7.72
N VAL A 85 7.64 27.21 -6.99
CA VAL A 85 8.36 26.02 -7.44
C VAL A 85 7.35 24.98 -7.91
N LEU A 86 7.42 24.63 -9.19
CA LEU A 86 6.64 23.60 -9.87
C LEU A 86 7.56 22.42 -10.18
N VAL A 87 7.27 21.27 -9.57
CA VAL A 87 7.91 19.99 -9.90
C VAL A 87 6.99 19.22 -10.84
N THR A 88 7.47 18.78 -11.99
CA THR A 88 6.69 17.89 -12.87
C THR A 88 6.58 16.51 -12.23
N SER A 89 5.37 15.98 -12.07
CA SER A 89 5.11 14.66 -11.48
C SER A 89 5.71 13.51 -12.28
N GLU A 90 6.19 12.49 -11.57
CA GLU A 90 6.57 11.19 -12.13
C GLU A 90 5.42 10.15 -12.09
N GLU A 91 4.31 10.46 -11.40
CA GLU A 91 3.27 9.49 -11.01
C GLU A 91 2.02 9.49 -11.92
N GLY A 92 2.16 9.91 -13.18
CA GLY A 92 1.26 9.43 -14.23
C GLY A 92 -0.01 10.24 -14.46
N VAL A 93 0.06 11.32 -15.24
CA VAL A 93 -1.10 11.82 -15.98
C VAL A 93 -1.47 10.77 -17.02
N PHE A 94 -2.42 9.90 -16.73
CA PHE A 94 -2.72 8.75 -17.61
C PHE A 94 -3.56 9.10 -18.85
N SER A 95 -4.39 10.14 -18.73
CA SER A 95 -5.26 10.62 -19.80
C SER A 95 -5.24 12.14 -19.79
N PHE A 96 -4.50 12.73 -20.72
CA PHE A 96 -4.50 14.16 -20.92
C PHE A 96 -5.84 14.65 -21.46
N ALA A 97 -6.59 13.81 -22.19
CA ALA A 97 -7.89 14.18 -22.76
C ALA A 97 -8.86 14.71 -21.69
N GLU A 98 -8.91 14.07 -20.52
CA GLU A 98 -9.78 14.45 -19.39
C GLU A 98 -9.30 15.71 -18.69
N LEU A 99 -7.98 15.89 -18.59
CA LEU A 99 -7.38 17.03 -17.89
C LEU A 99 -7.18 18.24 -18.78
N ARG A 100 -7.36 18.14 -20.10
CA ARG A 100 -7.03 19.20 -21.07
C ARG A 100 -7.62 20.56 -20.70
N GLY A 101 -8.91 20.58 -20.35
CA GLY A 101 -9.60 21.82 -19.96
C GLY A 101 -9.00 22.46 -18.71
N ASN A 102 -8.76 21.65 -17.68
CA ASN A 102 -8.13 22.10 -16.43
C ASN A 102 -6.68 22.53 -16.64
N CYS A 103 -5.89 21.73 -17.36
CA CYS A 103 -4.49 22.03 -17.71
C CYS A 103 -4.38 23.40 -18.41
N GLY A 104 -5.30 23.69 -19.35
CA GLY A 104 -5.36 24.99 -20.00
C GLY A 104 -5.67 26.15 -19.04
N ALA A 105 -6.55 25.94 -18.06
CA ALA A 105 -6.84 26.95 -17.02
C ALA A 105 -5.65 27.19 -16.09
N VAL A 106 -5.01 26.12 -15.61
CA VAL A 106 -3.78 26.21 -14.81
C VAL A 106 -2.70 26.96 -15.57
N ARG A 107 -2.47 26.63 -16.85
CA ARG A 107 -1.49 27.32 -17.69
C ARG A 107 -1.74 28.82 -17.71
N ARG A 108 -2.97 29.25 -17.98
CA ARG A 108 -3.32 30.68 -18.00
C ARG A 108 -3.03 31.36 -16.67
N VAL A 109 -3.33 30.70 -15.55
CA VAL A 109 -3.05 31.22 -14.21
C VAL A 109 -1.53 31.38 -13.98
N LEU A 110 -0.73 30.37 -14.34
CA LEU A 110 0.73 30.43 -14.21
C LEU A 110 1.32 31.53 -15.11
N GLU A 111 0.92 31.59 -16.38
CA GLU A 111 1.34 32.64 -17.31
C GLU A 111 1.00 34.03 -16.77
N ARG A 112 -0.23 34.20 -16.25
CA ARG A 112 -0.67 35.46 -15.67
C ARG A 112 0.11 35.84 -14.42
N TYR A 113 0.32 34.89 -13.51
CA TYR A 113 1.08 35.09 -12.29
C TYR A 113 2.50 35.60 -12.57
N VAL A 114 3.19 34.99 -13.54
CA VAL A 114 4.54 35.41 -13.95
C VAL A 114 4.50 36.74 -14.70
N ALA A 115 3.59 36.91 -15.67
CA ALA A 115 3.48 38.15 -16.43
C ALA A 115 3.21 39.38 -15.56
N ASP A 116 2.45 39.21 -14.46
CA ASP A 116 2.15 40.25 -13.47
C ASP A 116 3.35 40.57 -12.56
N GLY A 117 4.40 39.74 -12.51
CA GLY A 117 5.64 40.00 -11.78
C GLY A 117 6.18 38.84 -10.93
N GLY A 118 5.44 37.73 -10.82
CA GLY A 118 5.87 36.56 -10.06
C GLY A 118 7.03 35.79 -10.71
N GLY A 119 7.75 35.02 -9.91
CA GLY A 119 8.78 34.09 -10.38
C GLY A 119 8.27 32.65 -10.51
N LEU A 120 8.64 31.92 -11.56
CA LEU A 120 8.35 30.49 -11.71
C LEU A 120 9.64 29.67 -11.84
N PHE A 121 9.84 28.73 -10.91
CA PHE A 121 10.89 27.72 -10.99
C PHE A 121 10.29 26.38 -11.42
N VAL A 122 10.67 25.88 -12.59
CA VAL A 122 10.26 24.58 -13.12
C VAL A 122 11.37 23.55 -12.92
N LEU A 123 11.08 22.49 -12.17
CA LEU A 123 11.92 21.30 -12.04
C LEU A 123 11.35 20.17 -12.90
N LEU A 124 12.14 19.71 -13.87
CA LEU A 124 11.75 18.64 -14.78
C LEU A 124 12.22 17.28 -14.25
N GLN A 125 11.29 16.32 -14.19
CA GLN A 125 11.54 14.95 -13.74
C GLN A 125 11.22 13.93 -14.85
N PRO A 126 11.97 12.81 -14.94
CA PRO A 126 11.71 11.75 -15.91
C PRO A 126 10.41 10.97 -15.60
N HIS A 127 9.65 10.62 -16.64
CA HIS A 127 8.37 9.90 -16.48
C HIS A 127 8.54 8.43 -16.09
N ARG A 128 7.72 7.96 -15.13
CA ARG A 128 7.79 6.59 -14.60
C ARG A 128 7.20 5.53 -15.52
N TYR A 129 5.97 5.74 -15.95
CA TYR A 129 5.18 4.69 -16.58
C TYR A 129 5.17 4.87 -18.10
N PRO A 130 5.38 3.79 -18.90
CA PRO A 130 5.16 3.84 -20.33
C PRO A 130 3.67 4.08 -20.62
N ASN A 131 3.35 4.65 -21.79
CA ASN A 131 1.98 4.94 -22.24
C ASN A 131 1.14 5.89 -21.33
N SER A 132 1.78 6.62 -20.42
CA SER A 132 1.19 7.77 -19.74
C SER A 132 1.33 9.04 -20.59
N ASP A 133 0.43 10.00 -20.36
CA ASP A 133 0.38 11.29 -21.04
C ASP A 133 1.10 12.40 -20.22
N ASP A 134 1.98 12.06 -19.27
CA ASP A 134 2.72 13.05 -18.46
C ASP A 134 3.46 14.07 -19.32
N GLU A 135 4.25 13.59 -20.28
CA GLU A 135 5.00 14.43 -21.22
C GLU A 135 4.06 15.36 -21.97
N THR A 136 2.94 14.82 -22.46
CA THR A 136 1.94 15.59 -23.20
C THR A 136 1.29 16.66 -22.33
N TYR A 137 0.92 16.31 -21.10
CA TYR A 137 0.32 17.23 -20.14
C TYR A 137 1.27 18.36 -19.78
N TYR A 138 2.52 18.05 -19.40
CA TYR A 138 3.48 19.08 -18.99
C TYR A 138 3.94 19.93 -20.18
N ASN A 139 4.07 19.36 -21.37
CA ASN A 139 4.31 20.13 -22.58
C ASN A 139 3.15 21.08 -22.88
N HIS A 140 1.91 20.66 -22.66
CA HIS A 140 0.77 21.56 -22.81
C HIS A 140 0.75 22.69 -21.77
N LEU A 141 1.04 22.34 -20.51
CA LEU A 141 1.09 23.26 -19.38
C LEU A 141 2.19 24.32 -19.56
N LEU A 142 3.38 23.91 -20.01
CA LEU A 142 4.58 24.73 -20.11
C LEU A 142 4.75 25.42 -21.47
N ALA A 143 3.94 25.09 -22.47
CA ALA A 143 4.04 25.67 -23.82
C ALA A 143 3.99 27.20 -23.84
N GLY A 144 3.31 27.83 -22.86
CA GLY A 144 3.30 29.29 -22.67
C GLY A 144 4.67 29.93 -22.45
N PHE A 145 5.53 29.20 -21.75
CA PHE A 145 6.87 29.63 -21.42
C PHE A 145 7.91 29.21 -22.48
N GLY A 146 7.49 28.46 -23.50
CA GLY A 146 8.38 27.91 -24.52
C GLY A 146 9.35 26.87 -23.97
N VAL A 147 8.87 25.98 -23.10
CA VAL A 147 9.62 24.81 -22.62
C VAL A 147 8.90 23.56 -23.11
N ALA A 148 9.64 22.66 -23.73
CA ALA A 148 9.15 21.34 -24.13
C ALA A 148 10.06 20.25 -23.56
N PHE A 149 9.49 19.43 -22.68
CA PHE A 149 10.05 18.16 -22.23
C PHE A 149 10.23 17.21 -23.42
N LEU A 150 11.39 16.57 -23.49
CA LEU A 150 11.71 15.57 -24.51
C LEU A 150 11.70 14.18 -23.89
N HIS A 151 11.34 13.18 -24.69
CA HIS A 151 11.44 11.77 -24.31
C HIS A 151 12.89 11.25 -24.36
N GLU A 152 13.80 11.96 -23.68
CA GLU A 152 15.25 11.80 -23.75
C GLU A 152 15.93 12.14 -22.40
N GLY A 153 17.09 11.54 -22.16
CA GLY A 153 17.95 11.78 -21.01
C GLY A 153 19.30 12.41 -21.36
N THR A 154 19.85 13.27 -20.50
CA THR A 154 21.18 13.87 -20.68
C THR A 154 22.26 13.12 -19.91
N PHE A 155 23.40 12.82 -20.55
CA PHE A 155 24.56 12.20 -19.91
C PHE A 155 25.87 12.60 -20.60
N ASP A 156 26.98 12.67 -19.85
CA ASP A 156 28.34 12.85 -20.38
C ASP A 156 29.20 11.61 -20.10
N PRO A 157 29.44 10.75 -21.11
CA PRO A 157 30.22 9.54 -20.92
C PRO A 157 31.72 9.80 -20.67
N GLU A 158 32.24 10.99 -20.97
CA GLU A 158 33.66 11.34 -20.78
C GLU A 158 33.94 11.97 -19.42
N ARG A 159 32.91 12.41 -18.69
CA ARG A 159 33.04 13.10 -17.38
C ARG A 159 32.30 12.38 -16.26
N VAL A 160 32.37 11.05 -16.26
CA VAL A 160 31.71 10.24 -15.22
C VAL A 160 32.43 10.37 -13.89
N PHE A 161 31.68 10.67 -12.85
CA PHE A 161 32.08 10.50 -11.45
C PHE A 161 31.34 9.31 -10.88
N LYS A 162 32.09 8.25 -10.57
CA LYS A 162 31.53 7.08 -9.89
C LYS A 162 31.45 7.40 -8.41
N ALA A 163 30.26 7.74 -7.95
CA ALA A 163 30.07 8.01 -6.54
C ALA A 163 30.47 6.77 -5.71
N PRO A 164 31.08 6.96 -4.55
CA PRO A 164 31.19 5.88 -3.58
C PRO A 164 29.79 5.30 -3.33
N ARG A 165 29.69 3.98 -3.28
CA ARG A 165 28.42 3.28 -2.99
C ARG A 165 27.92 3.71 -1.62
N THR A 166 26.91 4.57 -1.55
CA THR A 166 26.37 4.98 -0.25
C THR A 166 25.42 3.95 0.32
N LEU A 167 24.93 4.21 1.52
CA LEU A 167 23.87 3.42 2.13
C LEU A 167 22.54 3.57 1.37
N CYS A 168 22.18 4.80 1.01
CA CYS A 168 20.87 5.13 0.43
C CYS A 168 20.80 4.84 -1.06
N LEU A 169 21.95 4.78 -1.72
CA LEU A 169 22.07 4.65 -3.17
C LEU A 169 23.12 3.58 -3.46
N PRO A 170 22.86 2.61 -4.37
CA PRO A 170 23.93 1.80 -4.91
C PRO A 170 25.01 2.71 -5.54
N GLN A 171 26.13 2.14 -6.00
CA GLN A 171 27.10 2.94 -6.74
C GLN A 171 26.38 3.62 -7.92
N TRP A 172 26.20 4.93 -7.80
CA TRP A 172 25.53 5.75 -8.81
C TRP A 172 26.60 6.47 -9.61
N ASP A 173 26.43 6.41 -10.92
CA ASP A 173 27.20 7.26 -11.80
C ASP A 173 26.59 8.65 -11.75
N TYR A 174 27.44 9.63 -11.53
CA TYR A 174 27.17 11.04 -11.78
C TYR A 174 28.01 11.46 -12.98
N PHE A 175 27.67 12.60 -13.56
CA PHE A 175 28.55 13.33 -14.46
C PHE A 175 28.63 14.77 -13.99
N TRP A 176 29.65 15.51 -14.42
CA TRP A 176 29.84 16.88 -13.98
C TRP A 176 29.99 17.85 -15.15
N THR A 177 29.63 19.11 -14.91
CA THR A 177 29.78 20.20 -15.88
C THR A 177 30.33 21.45 -15.20
N THR A 178 31.17 22.16 -15.93
CA THR A 178 31.69 23.52 -15.66
C THR A 178 31.26 24.50 -16.75
N ALA A 179 30.48 24.06 -17.74
CA ALA A 179 29.90 24.89 -18.79
C ALA A 179 28.77 25.78 -18.23
N ILE A 180 29.18 26.79 -17.48
CA ILE A 180 28.32 27.70 -16.71
C ILE A 180 28.56 29.13 -17.19
N ARG A 181 27.49 29.76 -17.69
CA ARG A 181 27.53 31.14 -18.18
C ARG A 181 27.37 32.13 -17.02
N PRO A 182 28.09 33.26 -16.99
CA PRO A 182 27.87 34.31 -16.00
C PRO A 182 26.43 34.88 -16.04
N HIS A 183 25.78 34.89 -14.89
CA HIS A 183 24.42 35.41 -14.66
C HIS A 183 24.21 35.55 -13.14
N PRO A 184 23.29 36.41 -12.63
CA PRO A 184 22.98 36.46 -11.20
C PRO A 184 22.64 35.09 -10.59
N VAL A 185 21.93 34.25 -11.36
CA VAL A 185 21.58 32.88 -10.94
C VAL A 185 22.81 31.97 -10.79
N THR A 186 23.87 32.17 -11.57
CA THR A 186 25.09 31.35 -11.56
C THR A 186 26.23 31.99 -10.75
N GLU A 187 25.97 33.07 -10.02
CA GLU A 187 26.98 33.73 -9.21
C GLU A 187 27.61 32.77 -8.19
N GLY A 188 28.94 32.62 -8.26
CA GLY A 188 29.69 31.72 -7.40
C GLY A 188 29.44 30.22 -7.66
N VAL A 189 28.79 29.86 -8.77
CA VAL A 189 28.58 28.47 -9.22
C VAL A 189 29.69 28.12 -10.22
N GLN A 190 30.58 27.21 -9.83
CA GLN A 190 31.75 26.85 -10.67
C GLN A 190 31.65 25.45 -11.29
N ARG A 191 30.87 24.57 -10.67
CA ARG A 191 30.71 23.17 -11.08
C ARG A 191 29.42 22.61 -10.53
N LEU A 192 28.77 21.74 -11.32
CA LEU A 192 27.65 20.92 -10.89
C LEU A 192 27.96 19.44 -11.12
N TYR A 193 27.52 18.60 -10.19
CA TYR A 193 27.42 17.15 -10.37
C TYR A 193 25.94 16.80 -10.57
N LEU A 194 25.68 15.88 -11.49
CA LEU A 194 24.34 15.52 -11.94
C LEU A 194 24.21 14.00 -12.02
N PRO A 195 23.10 13.43 -11.56
CA PRO A 195 22.93 11.98 -11.57
C PRO A 195 22.75 11.47 -13.02
N LYS A 196 23.38 10.34 -13.36
CA LYS A 196 23.11 9.63 -14.61
C LYS A 196 21.73 9.00 -14.60
N LEU A 197 21.35 8.41 -13.47
CA LEU A 197 20.11 7.67 -13.29
C LEU A 197 19.32 8.14 -12.07
N LEU A 198 18.01 8.04 -12.19
CA LEU A 198 17.02 8.11 -11.13
C LEU A 198 16.13 6.87 -11.21
N PHE A 199 16.33 5.90 -10.30
CA PHE A 199 15.58 4.63 -10.27
C PHE A 199 15.41 4.00 -11.67
N GLU A 200 16.53 3.77 -12.38
CA GLU A 200 16.64 3.22 -13.75
C GLU A 200 16.26 4.17 -14.91
N ARG A 201 15.81 5.39 -14.63
CA ARG A 201 15.47 6.43 -15.63
C ARG A 201 16.55 7.49 -15.72
N PRO A 202 16.57 8.38 -16.74
CA PRO A 202 17.56 9.45 -16.78
C PRO A 202 17.54 10.33 -15.53
N GLY A 203 18.70 10.54 -14.91
CA GLY A 203 18.84 11.45 -13.77
C GLY A 203 18.79 12.93 -14.17
N VAL A 204 18.91 13.26 -15.46
CA VAL A 204 18.69 14.60 -16.00
C VAL A 204 17.82 14.48 -17.24
N ALA A 205 16.60 15.02 -17.19
CA ALA A 205 15.71 15.04 -18.34
C ALA A 205 16.23 15.99 -19.43
N ALA A 206 16.07 15.64 -20.70
CA ALA A 206 16.33 16.59 -21.78
C ALA A 206 15.09 17.45 -22.06
N PHE A 207 15.32 18.71 -22.44
CA PHE A 207 14.25 19.63 -22.80
C PHE A 207 14.70 20.54 -23.94
N ARG A 208 13.72 21.14 -24.61
CA ARG A 208 13.89 22.12 -25.66
C ARG A 208 13.30 23.45 -25.23
N LEU A 209 13.95 24.51 -25.67
CA LEU A 209 13.60 25.89 -25.36
C LEU A 209 13.22 26.62 -26.64
N ASP A 210 12.05 27.25 -26.62
CA ASP A 210 11.56 28.10 -27.69
C ASP A 210 11.39 29.55 -27.17
N GLY A 211 11.87 30.52 -27.95
CA GLY A 211 11.86 31.95 -27.58
C GLY A 211 13.15 32.44 -26.91
N PRO A 212 13.12 33.61 -26.24
CA PRO A 212 14.31 34.32 -25.76
C PRO A 212 14.87 33.75 -24.44
N TRP A 213 15.13 32.44 -24.41
CA TRP A 213 15.78 31.80 -23.27
C TRP A 213 17.28 32.05 -23.28
N THR A 214 17.86 32.21 -22.09
CA THR A 214 19.31 32.21 -21.89
C THR A 214 19.71 30.90 -21.20
N PRO A 215 20.33 29.95 -21.92
CA PRO A 215 20.95 28.79 -21.30
C PRO A 215 22.06 29.27 -20.35
N LEU A 216 21.96 28.87 -19.08
CA LEU A 216 22.89 29.25 -18.02
C LEU A 216 23.86 28.12 -17.69
N VAL A 217 23.37 26.89 -17.78
CA VAL A 217 24.15 25.68 -17.56
C VAL A 217 23.87 24.76 -18.74
N ALA A 218 24.93 24.24 -19.35
CA ALA A 218 24.86 23.21 -20.36
C ALA A 218 25.68 22.00 -19.94
N GLY A 219 25.44 20.86 -20.59
CA GLY A 219 26.41 19.79 -20.65
C GLY A 219 27.70 20.31 -21.30
N GLU A 220 28.79 19.61 -21.05
CA GLU A 220 30.05 19.93 -21.71
C GLU A 220 30.03 19.50 -23.18
N ALA A 221 31.11 19.80 -23.93
CA ALA A 221 31.18 19.50 -25.36
C ALA A 221 30.97 18.00 -25.71
N SER A 222 31.33 17.09 -24.81
CA SER A 222 31.15 15.64 -24.96
C SER A 222 29.80 15.13 -24.47
N ALA A 223 29.04 15.94 -23.72
CA ALA A 223 27.72 15.57 -23.21
C ALA A 223 26.69 15.53 -24.34
N ARG A 224 25.75 14.57 -24.26
CA ARG A 224 24.72 14.34 -25.28
C ARG A 224 23.37 14.08 -24.61
N SER A 225 22.29 14.20 -25.38
CA SER A 225 21.02 13.56 -25.02
C SER A 225 20.88 12.20 -25.68
N PHE A 226 20.10 11.32 -25.06
CA PHE A 226 19.89 9.93 -25.43
C PHE A 226 18.41 9.61 -25.40
N VAL A 227 17.93 8.86 -26.39
CA VAL A 227 16.50 8.53 -26.47
C VAL A 227 16.08 7.59 -25.35
N GLN A 228 14.84 7.74 -24.88
CA GLN A 228 14.21 6.74 -24.04
C GLN A 228 13.39 5.76 -24.89
N HIS A 229 13.37 4.51 -24.47
CA HIS A 229 12.50 3.49 -25.04
C HIS A 229 11.03 3.81 -24.70
N LYS A 230 10.14 3.79 -25.69
CA LYS A 230 8.71 4.06 -25.45
C LYS A 230 8.01 3.00 -24.58
N ASN A 231 8.56 1.78 -24.52
CA ASN A 231 7.90 0.63 -23.90
C ASN A 231 8.20 0.48 -22.41
N ASP A 232 9.31 1.03 -21.91
CA ASP A 232 9.75 0.90 -20.52
C ASP A 232 10.34 2.20 -19.95
N ASN A 233 10.41 3.27 -20.75
CA ASN A 233 11.03 4.56 -20.44
C ASN A 233 12.52 4.49 -20.03
N LEU A 234 13.20 3.35 -20.27
CA LEU A 234 14.62 3.23 -20.00
C LEU A 234 15.45 4.01 -21.04
N PRO A 235 16.56 4.63 -20.64
CA PRO A 235 17.44 5.31 -21.57
C PRO A 235 18.26 4.34 -22.43
N ASP A 236 18.27 4.57 -23.74
CA ASP A 236 19.21 3.95 -24.68
C ASP A 236 20.47 4.80 -24.79
N TRP A 237 21.45 4.50 -23.93
CA TRP A 237 22.74 5.21 -23.92
C TRP A 237 23.59 5.00 -25.19
N THR A 238 23.15 4.16 -26.14
CA THR A 238 23.82 3.96 -27.43
C THR A 238 23.21 4.80 -28.55
N LYS A 239 21.97 5.25 -28.38
CA LYS A 239 21.22 5.98 -29.39
C LYS A 239 21.06 7.45 -29.01
N GLN A 240 21.86 8.28 -29.68
CA GLN A 240 21.82 9.73 -29.53
C GLN A 240 20.41 10.27 -29.82
N GLY A 241 19.97 11.19 -28.97
CA GLY A 241 18.75 11.98 -29.14
C GLY A 241 18.99 13.30 -29.88
N THR A 242 18.22 14.32 -29.49
CA THR A 242 18.17 15.65 -30.08
C THR A 242 19.51 16.39 -30.02
N TYR A 243 20.25 16.32 -28.90
CA TYR A 243 21.48 17.09 -28.69
C TYR A 243 22.73 16.22 -28.86
N ALA A 244 23.52 16.51 -29.90
CA ALA A 244 24.78 15.83 -30.17
C ALA A 244 25.96 16.36 -29.32
N THR A 245 25.83 17.55 -28.75
CA THR A 245 26.82 18.19 -27.88
C THR A 245 26.12 19.21 -26.98
N SER A 246 26.66 19.44 -25.78
CA SER A 246 26.32 20.54 -24.89
C SER A 246 24.80 20.78 -24.67
N PRO A 247 24.00 19.74 -24.34
CA PRO A 247 22.56 19.89 -24.09
C PRO A 247 22.30 20.93 -22.98
N PRO A 248 21.23 21.74 -23.05
CA PRO A 248 20.87 22.65 -21.97
C PRO A 248 20.46 21.87 -20.72
N ILE A 249 20.92 22.33 -19.56
CA ILE A 249 20.63 21.72 -18.24
C ILE A 249 19.80 22.68 -17.38
N ALA A 250 20.14 23.97 -17.43
CA ALA A 250 19.38 25.02 -16.78
C ALA A 250 19.33 26.29 -17.65
N ALA A 251 18.19 26.97 -17.64
CA ALA A 251 17.99 28.20 -18.42
C ALA A 251 17.10 29.19 -17.69
N ALA A 252 17.31 30.47 -17.96
CA ALA A 252 16.53 31.58 -17.41
C ALA A 252 15.90 32.41 -18.52
N ARG A 253 14.74 33.01 -18.22
CA ARG A 253 14.00 33.88 -19.13
C ARG A 253 13.22 34.95 -18.36
N GLU A 254 13.21 36.16 -18.90
CA GLU A 254 12.26 37.20 -18.50
C GLU A 254 10.90 36.96 -19.19
N PHE A 255 9.79 37.13 -18.47
CA PHE A 255 8.44 36.90 -18.99
C PHE A 255 7.44 37.92 -18.42
N GLY A 256 7.04 38.88 -19.24
CA GLY A 256 6.26 40.03 -18.78
C GLY A 256 7.06 40.85 -17.77
N LYS A 257 6.51 41.04 -16.56
CA LYS A 257 7.22 41.70 -15.44
C LYS A 257 7.97 40.71 -14.54
N GLY A 258 7.77 39.41 -14.73
CA GLY A 258 8.35 38.36 -13.90
C GLY A 258 9.40 37.55 -14.64
N ARG A 259 9.77 36.43 -14.03
CA ARG A 259 10.92 35.61 -14.45
C ARG A 259 10.60 34.12 -14.39
N VAL A 260 11.24 33.35 -15.25
CA VAL A 260 11.14 31.89 -15.28
C VAL A 260 12.53 31.27 -15.28
N PHE A 261 12.71 30.21 -14.50
CA PHE A 261 13.90 29.38 -14.49
C PHE A 261 13.50 27.92 -14.64
N VAL A 262 14.19 27.19 -15.50
CA VAL A 262 14.00 25.74 -15.67
C VAL A 262 15.30 25.02 -15.33
N TYR A 263 15.20 23.92 -14.60
CA TYR A 263 16.32 23.06 -14.24
C TYR A 263 15.90 21.59 -14.33
N ALA A 264 16.71 20.78 -14.99
CA ALA A 264 16.38 19.38 -15.28
C ALA A 264 16.91 18.36 -14.26
N ALA A 265 17.42 18.80 -13.11
CA ALA A 265 17.75 17.89 -12.02
C ALA A 265 16.47 17.56 -11.20
N PRO A 266 16.26 16.29 -10.81
CA PRO A 266 15.09 15.88 -10.05
C PRO A 266 15.10 16.46 -8.64
N SER A 267 13.91 16.67 -8.05
CA SER A 267 13.74 17.34 -6.75
C SER A 267 14.53 16.68 -5.62
N MET A 268 14.73 15.36 -5.68
CA MET A 268 15.51 14.62 -4.68
C MET A 268 17.01 14.94 -4.65
N HIS A 269 17.53 15.52 -5.74
CA HIS A 269 18.90 16.02 -5.87
C HIS A 269 18.98 17.56 -5.76
N VAL A 270 17.88 18.19 -5.33
CA VAL A 270 17.74 19.64 -5.24
C VAL A 270 17.36 20.07 -3.83
N PHE A 271 16.21 19.60 -3.34
CA PHE A 271 15.73 19.97 -2.01
C PHE A 271 15.18 18.82 -1.17
N ASP A 272 14.62 17.73 -1.73
CA ASP A 272 13.87 16.76 -0.89
C ASP A 272 14.74 16.01 0.13
N ASN A 273 16.00 15.78 -0.21
CA ASN A 273 16.94 15.15 0.72
C ASN A 273 17.92 16.16 1.33
N PHE A 274 17.76 17.46 1.09
CA PHE A 274 18.73 18.45 1.52
C PHE A 274 18.88 18.48 3.05
N GLY A 275 20.13 18.36 3.51
CA GLY A 275 20.47 18.27 4.92
C GLY A 275 20.21 16.91 5.58
N ASN A 276 19.69 15.89 4.88
CA ASN A 276 19.61 14.51 5.39
C ASN A 276 21.03 13.94 5.59
N ARG A 277 21.37 13.47 6.79
CA ARG A 277 22.73 12.97 7.10
C ARG A 277 23.09 11.68 6.35
N LEU A 278 22.09 10.90 5.96
CA LEU A 278 22.26 9.65 5.21
C LEU A 278 22.34 9.88 3.70
N TRP A 279 22.01 11.07 3.23
CA TRP A 279 22.12 11.45 1.83
C TRP A 279 23.53 11.98 1.54
N PRO A 280 24.18 11.58 0.43
CA PRO A 280 25.57 11.96 0.18
C PRO A 280 25.74 13.40 -0.34
N HIS A 281 24.66 14.10 -0.67
CA HIS A 281 24.64 15.50 -1.16
C HIS A 281 25.58 15.76 -2.36
N ILE A 282 25.84 14.75 -3.21
CA ILE A 282 26.80 14.84 -4.32
C ILE A 282 26.38 15.93 -5.31
N ALA A 283 25.10 15.98 -5.68
CA ALA A 283 24.59 16.95 -6.63
C ALA A 283 24.43 18.35 -6.01
N GLU A 284 24.13 18.40 -4.72
CA GLU A 284 23.75 19.60 -3.99
C GLU A 284 24.96 20.42 -3.53
N THR A 285 25.94 19.78 -2.87
CA THR A 285 27.07 20.45 -2.20
C THR A 285 28.40 19.71 -2.28
N GLU A 286 28.45 18.39 -2.16
CA GLU A 286 29.70 17.65 -1.90
C GLU A 286 30.51 17.35 -3.16
N GLY A 287 29.86 17.02 -4.28
CA GLY A 287 30.54 16.62 -5.51
C GLY A 287 31.56 15.47 -5.29
N ASP A 288 32.79 15.68 -5.77
CA ASP A 288 33.95 14.82 -5.48
C ASP A 288 34.73 15.42 -4.30
N ALA A 289 34.33 15.03 -3.08
CA ALA A 289 34.89 15.55 -1.84
C ALA A 289 36.38 15.19 -1.69
N GLU A 290 36.81 13.98 -2.06
CA GLU A 290 38.21 13.54 -2.00
C GLU A 290 39.10 14.34 -2.95
N GLY A 291 38.58 14.66 -4.15
CA GLY A 291 39.26 15.50 -5.12
C GLY A 291 39.23 17.00 -4.81
N GLY A 292 38.55 17.44 -3.75
CA GLY A 292 38.36 18.87 -3.43
C GLY A 292 37.51 19.60 -4.48
N LYS A 293 36.54 18.89 -5.07
CA LYS A 293 35.75 19.31 -6.23
C LYS A 293 34.25 19.34 -5.87
N PRO A 294 33.79 20.35 -5.10
CA PRO A 294 32.40 20.41 -4.65
C PRO A 294 31.42 20.64 -5.79
N SER A 295 30.18 20.23 -5.57
CA SER A 295 29.05 20.66 -6.40
C SER A 295 28.47 21.96 -5.87
N HIS A 296 27.93 22.80 -6.76
CA HIS A 296 27.29 24.07 -6.41
C HIS A 296 25.78 24.07 -6.71
N GLY A 297 25.16 22.90 -6.77
CA GLY A 297 23.72 22.75 -7.10
C GLY A 297 22.80 23.53 -6.17
N ASN A 298 22.99 23.44 -4.86
CA ASN A 298 22.18 24.19 -3.91
C ASN A 298 22.39 25.72 -4.03
N ARG A 299 23.62 26.16 -4.37
CA ARG A 299 23.91 27.58 -4.60
C ARG A 299 23.18 28.08 -5.85
N LEU A 300 23.21 27.33 -6.95
CA LEU A 300 22.46 27.64 -8.17
C LEU A 300 20.96 27.83 -7.87
N VAL A 301 20.38 26.89 -7.11
CA VAL A 301 18.96 26.91 -6.74
C VAL A 301 18.63 28.09 -5.84
N THR A 302 19.45 28.34 -4.81
CA THR A 302 19.26 29.47 -3.89
C THR A 302 19.32 30.81 -4.64
N ASN A 303 20.28 30.96 -5.56
CA ASN A 303 20.39 32.15 -6.40
C ASN A 303 19.21 32.28 -7.36
N ALA A 304 18.75 31.19 -7.96
CA ALA A 304 17.57 31.15 -8.81
C ALA A 304 16.32 31.64 -8.08
N LEU A 305 16.03 31.10 -6.89
CA LEU A 305 14.88 31.50 -6.08
C LEU A 305 14.91 32.99 -5.72
N ARG A 306 16.09 33.52 -5.35
CA ARG A 306 16.28 34.95 -5.07
C ARG A 306 16.01 35.80 -6.31
N TRP A 307 16.63 35.44 -7.44
CA TRP A 307 16.47 36.15 -8.71
C TRP A 307 15.03 36.11 -9.23
N LEU A 308 14.33 34.99 -9.06
CA LEU A 308 12.93 34.82 -9.46
C LEU A 308 11.98 35.69 -8.62
N GLY A 309 12.22 35.81 -7.32
CA GLY A 309 11.32 36.55 -6.43
C GLY A 309 11.51 38.06 -6.45
N GLU A 310 12.71 38.53 -6.80
CA GLU A 310 13.09 39.95 -6.78
C GLU A 310 12.10 40.90 -7.49
N PRO A 311 11.58 40.62 -8.72
CA PRO A 311 10.70 41.57 -9.42
C PRO A 311 9.40 41.87 -8.68
N SER A 312 8.89 40.90 -7.92
CA SER A 312 7.61 41.04 -7.22
C SER A 312 7.72 41.70 -5.84
N LEU A 313 8.93 41.94 -5.32
CA LEU A 313 9.12 42.60 -4.02
C LEU A 313 8.54 44.02 -3.99
N ALA A 314 8.52 44.70 -5.13
CA ALA A 314 7.97 46.05 -5.27
C ALA A 314 6.47 46.08 -5.67
N ILE A 315 5.83 44.92 -5.81
CA ILE A 315 4.46 44.81 -6.33
C ILE A 315 3.49 44.54 -5.18
N GLU A 316 2.50 45.41 -5.01
CA GLU A 316 1.47 45.23 -3.99
C GLU A 316 0.71 43.91 -4.18
N GLY A 317 0.45 43.21 -3.07
CA GLY A 317 -0.24 41.92 -3.06
C GLY A 317 0.64 40.70 -3.30
N TYR A 318 1.94 40.88 -3.59
CA TYR A 318 2.90 39.76 -3.71
C TYR A 318 3.65 39.47 -2.41
N GLY A 319 3.95 38.18 -2.17
CA GLY A 319 4.81 37.76 -1.05
C GLY A 319 4.22 38.07 0.33
N ASN A 320 2.89 38.15 0.44
CA ASN A 320 2.19 38.50 1.67
C ASN A 320 1.81 37.28 2.53
N TYR A 321 2.23 36.07 2.16
CA TYR A 321 1.97 34.86 2.93
C TYR A 321 2.42 35.01 4.39
N ARG A 322 1.53 34.63 5.31
CA ARG A 322 1.81 34.58 6.74
C ARG A 322 1.67 33.15 7.23
N ASP A 323 2.74 32.64 7.80
CA ASP A 323 2.78 31.30 8.37
C ASP A 323 1.96 31.26 9.67
N VAL A 324 0.76 30.66 9.63
CA VAL A 324 -0.13 30.55 10.80
C VAL A 324 0.07 29.19 11.47
N PRO A 325 0.44 29.15 12.77
CA PRO A 325 0.62 27.89 13.47
C PRO A 325 -0.63 27.03 13.44
N PRO A 326 -0.49 25.75 13.05
CA PRO A 326 -1.63 24.87 13.12
C PRO A 326 -2.06 24.68 14.58
N ALA A 327 -3.37 24.72 14.82
CA ALA A 327 -3.92 24.37 16.11
C ALA A 327 -3.70 22.87 16.41
N PRO A 328 -3.58 22.49 17.69
CA PRO A 328 -3.63 21.09 18.09
C PRO A 328 -4.90 20.41 17.58
N ILE A 329 -4.77 19.15 17.17
CA ILE A 329 -5.92 18.35 16.75
C ILE A 329 -6.68 17.88 17.98
N VAL A 330 -8.00 18.09 17.99
CA VAL A 330 -8.90 17.63 19.05
C VAL A 330 -9.91 16.66 18.44
N PHE A 331 -9.92 15.43 18.94
CA PHE A 331 -10.92 14.43 18.56
C PHE A 331 -12.19 14.59 19.41
N PRO A 332 -13.39 14.33 18.85
CA PRO A 332 -14.61 14.40 19.64
C PRO A 332 -14.65 13.29 20.69
N ALA A 333 -15.35 13.49 21.81
CA ALA A 333 -15.49 12.44 22.83
C ALA A 333 -16.42 11.30 22.39
N SER A 334 -17.33 11.57 21.44
CA SER A 334 -18.25 10.59 20.89
C SER A 334 -18.75 10.98 19.51
N VAL A 335 -19.26 10.00 18.77
CA VAL A 335 -19.97 10.21 17.49
C VAL A 335 -21.43 9.77 17.58
N ASP A 336 -22.28 10.39 16.77
CA ASP A 336 -23.68 10.02 16.58
C ASP A 336 -23.87 9.58 15.12
N TRP A 337 -24.13 8.28 14.92
CA TRP A 337 -24.36 7.69 13.60
C TRP A 337 -25.85 7.69 13.19
N ASP A 338 -26.78 7.98 14.09
CA ASP A 338 -28.22 8.02 13.79
C ASP A 338 -28.59 9.29 13.01
N LYS A 339 -27.79 10.37 13.14
CA LYS A 339 -27.97 11.59 12.33
C LYS A 339 -27.68 11.38 10.84
N TYR A 340 -26.95 10.33 10.48
CA TYR A 340 -26.66 9.99 9.09
C TYR A 340 -27.76 9.09 8.54
N GLN A 341 -28.20 9.39 7.32
CA GLN A 341 -29.23 8.63 6.62
C GLN A 341 -28.60 7.97 5.40
N PHE A 342 -29.04 6.74 5.09
CA PHE A 342 -28.71 6.14 3.81
C PHE A 342 -29.37 6.93 2.67
N ALA A 343 -28.77 6.91 1.49
CA ALA A 343 -29.40 7.48 0.30
C ALA A 343 -30.73 6.75 0.00
N PRO A 344 -31.73 7.36 -0.65
CA PRO A 344 -32.91 6.62 -1.11
C PRO A 344 -32.51 5.45 -2.03
N ALA A 345 -33.18 4.30 -1.89
CA ALA A 345 -32.92 3.14 -2.75
C ALA A 345 -33.47 3.36 -4.17
N ALA A 346 -32.99 2.55 -5.13
CA ALA A 346 -33.49 2.59 -6.49
C ALA A 346 -34.96 2.19 -6.56
N LYS A 347 -35.79 2.93 -7.30
CA LYS A 347 -37.17 2.52 -7.58
C LYS A 347 -37.16 1.51 -8.74
N PRO A 348 -37.69 0.29 -8.56
CA PRO A 348 -37.74 -0.71 -9.63
C PRO A 348 -38.67 -0.35 -10.80
N ASP A 349 -39.62 0.59 -10.61
CA ASP A 349 -40.77 0.81 -11.49
C ASP A 349 -40.52 1.82 -12.63
N ALA A 350 -39.28 2.26 -12.86
CA ALA A 350 -38.94 3.31 -13.85
C ALA A 350 -38.86 2.86 -15.32
N TYR A 351 -39.49 1.74 -15.70
CA TYR A 351 -39.46 1.18 -17.07
C TYR A 351 -40.84 1.12 -17.76
N GLY A 352 -41.76 2.02 -17.39
CA GLY A 352 -43.05 2.22 -18.09
C GLY A 352 -43.19 3.61 -18.71
N ASP A 353 -43.29 3.65 -20.04
CA ASP A 353 -43.90 4.67 -20.91
C ASP A 353 -43.66 6.18 -20.60
N GLY A 354 -42.58 6.73 -21.19
CA GLY A 354 -42.65 8.06 -21.82
C GLY A 354 -42.54 9.33 -20.96
N VAL A 355 -42.03 9.30 -19.73
CA VAL A 355 -41.80 10.54 -18.93
C VAL A 355 -40.32 10.95 -18.91
N PRO A 356 -39.95 12.22 -19.19
CA PRO A 356 -38.57 12.68 -19.12
C PRO A 356 -38.07 12.77 -17.67
N ILE A 357 -36.92 12.13 -17.41
CA ILE A 357 -36.25 12.04 -16.11
C ILE A 357 -35.59 13.37 -15.74
N THR A 358 -35.90 13.92 -14.56
CA THR A 358 -35.17 15.06 -13.96
C THR A 358 -34.42 14.62 -12.70
N PHE A 359 -33.14 14.27 -12.88
CA PHE A 359 -32.05 13.90 -11.95
C PHE A 359 -32.22 12.68 -11.02
N PRO A 360 -31.16 11.84 -10.83
CA PRO A 360 -31.34 10.40 -10.74
C PRO A 360 -31.45 9.89 -9.31
N GLU A 361 -32.69 9.75 -8.85
CA GLU A 361 -33.07 8.67 -7.93
C GLU A 361 -32.52 7.35 -8.45
N ALA A 362 -32.07 6.48 -7.55
CA ALA A 362 -31.23 5.35 -7.89
C ALA A 362 -31.79 4.52 -9.07
N THR A 363 -31.01 4.45 -10.13
CA THR A 363 -31.28 3.66 -11.32
C THR A 363 -30.88 2.22 -11.02
N VAL A 364 -31.57 1.25 -11.62
CA VAL A 364 -31.23 -0.20 -11.55
C VAL A 364 -29.84 -0.51 -12.17
N GLY A 365 -29.07 0.52 -12.53
CA GLY A 365 -27.82 0.43 -13.27
C GLY A 365 -28.03 0.16 -14.75
N ILE A 366 -26.97 0.33 -15.52
CA ILE A 366 -26.90 -0.07 -16.92
C ILE A 366 -26.31 -1.48 -17.03
N LYS A 367 -26.85 -2.28 -17.96
CA LYS A 367 -26.46 -3.68 -18.16
C LYS A 367 -25.53 -3.82 -19.36
N GLY A 368 -24.62 -4.78 -19.29
CA GLY A 368 -23.80 -5.18 -20.43
C GLY A 368 -23.21 -6.57 -20.28
N ILE A 369 -22.62 -7.05 -21.37
CA ILE A 369 -21.98 -8.36 -21.45
C ILE A 369 -20.51 -8.20 -21.86
N ILE A 370 -19.69 -9.17 -21.48
CA ILE A 370 -18.26 -9.26 -21.79
C ILE A 370 -18.00 -10.62 -22.41
N GLY A 371 -17.32 -10.67 -23.55
CA GLY A 371 -16.95 -11.92 -24.22
C GLY A 371 -17.44 -12.09 -25.67
N ALA A 372 -17.79 -11.01 -26.38
CA ALA A 372 -18.22 -11.11 -27.78
C ALA A 372 -17.04 -11.31 -28.74
N HIS A 373 -17.18 -12.21 -29.72
CA HIS A 373 -16.16 -12.46 -30.75
C HIS A 373 -16.64 -11.93 -32.10
N THR A 374 -15.82 -11.14 -32.80
CA THR A 374 -16.20 -10.57 -34.10
C THR A 374 -15.84 -11.49 -35.28
N ALA A 375 -16.32 -11.13 -36.47
CA ALA A 375 -15.90 -11.72 -37.74
C ALA A 375 -14.42 -11.49 -38.08
N LEU A 376 -13.67 -10.75 -37.25
CA LEU A 376 -12.21 -10.66 -37.36
C LEU A 376 -11.52 -11.95 -36.89
N THR A 377 -12.19 -12.77 -36.08
CA THR A 377 -11.69 -14.07 -35.58
C THR A 377 -12.67 -15.22 -35.88
N ASP A 378 -13.24 -15.86 -34.86
CA ASP A 378 -14.17 -17.00 -34.95
C ASP A 378 -15.64 -16.61 -34.73
N GLY A 379 -15.95 -15.31 -34.71
CA GLY A 379 -17.31 -14.79 -34.67
C GLY A 379 -17.97 -14.62 -36.05
N GLN A 380 -19.28 -14.36 -36.07
CA GLN A 380 -20.07 -14.27 -37.31
C GLN A 380 -20.54 -12.84 -37.67
N GLY A 381 -20.27 -11.83 -36.84
CA GLY A 381 -20.77 -10.46 -37.03
C GLY A 381 -19.71 -9.38 -36.86
N THR A 382 -19.98 -8.19 -37.39
CA THR A 382 -19.18 -6.98 -37.18
C THR A 382 -19.46 -6.36 -35.81
N VAL A 383 -18.60 -5.45 -35.35
CA VAL A 383 -18.87 -4.67 -34.12
C VAL A 383 -20.24 -3.99 -34.18
N ALA A 384 -20.62 -3.43 -35.32
CA ALA A 384 -21.91 -2.77 -35.51
C ALA A 384 -23.10 -3.73 -35.34
N ASP A 385 -23.00 -4.96 -35.86
CA ASP A 385 -24.05 -5.98 -35.72
C ASP A 385 -24.26 -6.37 -34.26
N TYR A 386 -23.16 -6.57 -33.53
CA TYR A 386 -23.19 -6.87 -32.10
C TYR A 386 -23.77 -5.72 -31.28
N VAL A 387 -23.38 -4.48 -31.57
CA VAL A 387 -23.92 -3.28 -30.90
C VAL A 387 -25.42 -3.15 -31.16
N ALA A 388 -25.89 -3.37 -32.39
CA ALA A 388 -27.31 -3.37 -32.72
C ALA A 388 -28.08 -4.45 -31.95
N ALA A 389 -27.54 -5.67 -31.89
CA ALA A 389 -28.12 -6.76 -31.12
C ALA A 389 -28.14 -6.48 -29.60
N ALA A 390 -27.07 -5.88 -29.07
CA ALA A 390 -26.95 -5.50 -27.67
C ALA A 390 -27.98 -4.43 -27.28
N LYS A 391 -28.13 -3.38 -28.09
CA LYS A 391 -29.17 -2.35 -27.90
C LYS A 391 -30.58 -2.96 -27.95
N LYS A 392 -30.83 -3.87 -28.90
CA LYS A 392 -32.10 -4.61 -29.00
C LYS A 392 -32.37 -5.48 -27.76
N ALA A 393 -31.33 -6.02 -27.13
CA ALA A 393 -31.41 -6.78 -25.88
C ALA A 393 -31.46 -5.90 -24.61
N GLY A 394 -31.50 -4.57 -24.75
CA GLY A 394 -31.55 -3.64 -23.61
C GLY A 394 -30.21 -3.42 -22.90
N LEU A 395 -29.09 -3.82 -23.52
CA LEU A 395 -27.75 -3.56 -23.02
C LEU A 395 -27.29 -2.15 -23.41
N ARG A 396 -26.43 -1.55 -22.59
CA ARG A 396 -25.83 -0.23 -22.81
C ARG A 396 -24.32 -0.29 -23.01
N PHE A 397 -23.73 -1.47 -22.82
CA PHE A 397 -22.36 -1.71 -23.23
C PHE A 397 -22.15 -3.16 -23.67
N ILE A 398 -21.13 -3.36 -24.49
CA ILE A 398 -20.61 -4.66 -24.88
C ILE A 398 -19.08 -4.62 -24.90
N VAL A 399 -18.45 -5.68 -24.40
CA VAL A 399 -17.00 -5.85 -24.44
C VAL A 399 -16.65 -7.05 -25.31
N PHE A 400 -15.79 -6.81 -26.30
CA PHE A 400 -15.28 -7.85 -27.18
C PHE A 400 -14.15 -8.63 -26.50
N ALA A 401 -13.90 -9.85 -26.95
CA ALA A 401 -12.86 -10.72 -26.43
C ALA A 401 -12.33 -11.64 -27.54
N ASP A 402 -12.02 -11.07 -28.70
CA ASP A 402 -11.54 -11.82 -29.85
C ASP A 402 -10.27 -12.64 -29.50
N PRO A 403 -10.20 -13.95 -29.83
CA PRO A 403 -9.05 -14.78 -29.50
C PRO A 403 -7.75 -14.25 -30.12
N LEU A 404 -6.77 -13.96 -29.28
CA LEU A 404 -5.49 -13.37 -29.69
C LEU A 404 -4.75 -14.24 -30.72
N GLU A 405 -4.79 -15.56 -30.56
CA GLU A 405 -4.19 -16.53 -31.49
C GLU A 405 -4.85 -16.56 -32.88
N LEU A 406 -6.04 -15.95 -33.05
CA LEU A 406 -6.75 -15.82 -34.32
C LEU A 406 -6.74 -14.38 -34.87
N LEU A 407 -6.24 -13.41 -34.08
CA LEU A 407 -6.08 -12.02 -34.46
C LEU A 407 -4.77 -11.77 -35.21
N SER A 408 -4.68 -10.57 -35.79
CA SER A 408 -3.43 -9.96 -36.24
C SER A 408 -3.34 -8.54 -35.68
N GLN A 409 -2.17 -7.92 -35.76
CA GLN A 409 -1.99 -6.53 -35.34
C GLN A 409 -2.96 -5.58 -36.06
N GLU A 410 -3.16 -5.76 -37.37
CA GLU A 410 -4.10 -4.95 -38.17
C GLU A 410 -5.55 -5.19 -37.76
N LYS A 411 -5.92 -6.45 -37.46
CA LYS A 411 -7.27 -6.79 -37.00
C LYS A 411 -7.55 -6.22 -35.61
N LEU A 412 -6.59 -6.23 -34.69
CA LEU A 412 -6.74 -5.61 -33.38
C LEU A 412 -6.93 -4.09 -33.51
N ALA A 413 -6.11 -3.43 -34.33
CA ALA A 413 -6.26 -1.99 -34.59
C ALA A 413 -7.63 -1.67 -35.21
N ARG A 414 -8.13 -2.55 -36.11
CA ARG A 414 -9.47 -2.44 -36.69
C ARG A 414 -10.57 -2.61 -35.64
N LEU A 415 -10.47 -3.61 -34.76
CA LEU A 415 -11.41 -3.82 -33.65
C LEU A 415 -11.49 -2.57 -32.76
N GLN A 416 -10.35 -2.00 -32.40
CA GLN A 416 -10.27 -0.76 -31.61
C GLN A 416 -10.95 0.42 -32.32
N ALA A 417 -10.67 0.60 -33.61
CA ALA A 417 -11.29 1.69 -34.39
C ALA A 417 -12.80 1.52 -34.52
N GLU A 418 -13.29 0.30 -34.78
CA GLU A 418 -14.73 0.01 -34.87
C GLU A 418 -15.44 0.21 -33.52
N CYS A 419 -14.82 -0.22 -32.40
CA CYS A 419 -15.33 0.02 -31.06
C CYS A 419 -15.37 1.51 -30.68
N ALA A 420 -14.30 2.25 -30.99
CA ALA A 420 -14.24 3.69 -30.77
C ALA A 420 -15.31 4.43 -31.59
N ALA A 421 -15.56 4.00 -32.83
CA ALA A 421 -16.62 4.56 -33.67
C ALA A 421 -18.01 4.27 -33.10
N ALA A 422 -18.26 3.03 -32.65
CA ALA A 422 -19.53 2.65 -32.04
C ALA A 422 -19.79 3.34 -30.69
N SER A 423 -18.73 3.67 -29.95
CA SER A 423 -18.78 4.41 -28.68
C SER A 423 -18.92 5.92 -28.82
N LYS A 424 -19.02 6.46 -30.05
CA LYS A 424 -19.37 7.87 -30.26
C LYS A 424 -20.82 8.17 -29.90
N ASP A 425 -21.67 7.16 -29.89
CA ASP A 425 -23.00 7.24 -29.32
C ASP A 425 -22.87 7.38 -27.79
N ALA A 426 -23.24 8.55 -27.26
CA ALA A 426 -23.14 8.84 -25.83
C ALA A 426 -23.95 7.86 -24.94
N ASP A 427 -24.92 7.15 -25.53
CA ASP A 427 -25.77 6.20 -24.84
C ASP A 427 -25.26 4.75 -24.87
N PHE A 428 -24.15 4.44 -25.55
CA PHE A 428 -23.64 3.07 -25.64
C PHE A 428 -22.10 2.98 -25.65
N ILE A 429 -21.54 1.99 -24.96
CA ILE A 429 -20.08 1.72 -24.96
C ILE A 429 -19.78 0.38 -25.64
N ALA A 430 -18.97 0.41 -26.69
CA ALA A 430 -18.31 -0.76 -27.27
C ALA A 430 -16.84 -0.72 -26.87
N MET A 431 -16.36 -1.77 -26.19
CA MET A 431 -14.99 -1.83 -25.68
C MET A 431 -14.20 -2.94 -26.39
N PRO A 432 -13.06 -2.64 -27.02
CA PRO A 432 -12.21 -3.67 -27.60
C PRO A 432 -11.61 -4.53 -26.49
N GLY A 433 -11.46 -5.82 -26.77
CA GLY A 433 -10.84 -6.76 -25.87
C GLY A 433 -10.41 -8.04 -26.58
N ILE A 434 -9.61 -8.82 -25.88
CA ILE A 434 -9.01 -10.05 -26.35
C ILE A 434 -9.17 -11.16 -25.31
N GLU A 435 -9.20 -12.39 -25.77
CA GLU A 435 -8.87 -13.54 -24.94
C GLU A 435 -7.48 -14.07 -25.29
N TYR A 436 -6.73 -14.54 -24.30
CA TYR A 436 -5.45 -15.22 -24.53
C TYR A 436 -5.18 -16.32 -23.51
N THR A 437 -4.31 -17.25 -23.87
CA THR A 437 -3.86 -18.32 -22.98
C THR A 437 -2.46 -18.02 -22.47
N ASP A 438 -2.20 -18.18 -21.18
CA ASP A 438 -0.83 -18.07 -20.64
C ASP A 438 -0.05 -19.38 -20.71
N VAL A 439 1.23 -19.36 -20.33
CA VAL A 439 2.08 -20.55 -20.26
C VAL A 439 1.65 -21.61 -19.26
N CYS A 440 0.81 -21.26 -18.28
CA CYS A 440 0.21 -22.18 -17.33
C CYS A 440 -1.07 -22.84 -17.86
N GLY A 441 -1.56 -22.40 -19.03
CA GLY A 441 -2.81 -22.87 -19.63
C GLY A 441 -4.04 -22.14 -19.12
N ASN A 442 -3.89 -21.06 -18.35
CA ASN A 442 -5.04 -20.28 -17.92
C ASN A 442 -5.54 -19.41 -19.07
N ARG A 443 -6.87 -19.33 -19.23
CA ARG A 443 -7.52 -18.47 -20.23
C ARG A 443 -7.93 -17.14 -19.60
N TRP A 444 -7.36 -16.07 -20.11
CA TRP A 444 -7.57 -14.69 -19.68
C TRP A 444 -8.51 -13.96 -20.65
N ALA A 445 -9.25 -13.01 -20.13
CA ALA A 445 -9.88 -11.94 -20.88
C ALA A 445 -9.26 -10.61 -20.45
N ALA A 446 -8.86 -9.76 -21.40
CA ALA A 446 -8.35 -8.42 -21.16
C ALA A 446 -9.05 -7.44 -22.12
N TRP A 447 -9.39 -6.24 -21.65
CA TRP A 447 -10.15 -5.26 -22.45
C TRP A 447 -9.75 -3.83 -22.09
N GLY A 448 -9.92 -2.90 -23.03
CA GLY A 448 -9.54 -1.50 -22.83
C GLY A 448 -9.03 -0.83 -24.11
N ASP A 449 -9.07 0.49 -24.14
CA ASP A 449 -8.73 1.27 -25.34
C ASP A 449 -7.22 1.30 -25.63
N LYS A 450 -6.39 0.97 -24.64
CA LYS A 450 -4.92 0.90 -24.79
C LYS A 450 -4.36 -0.52 -24.84
N LEU A 451 -5.18 -1.52 -25.18
CA LEU A 451 -4.64 -2.84 -25.51
C LEU A 451 -3.67 -2.74 -26.70
N ILE A 452 -2.57 -3.47 -26.64
CA ILE A 452 -1.60 -3.50 -27.73
C ILE A 452 -1.40 -4.93 -28.25
N TRP A 453 -0.91 -5.02 -29.49
CA TRP A 453 -0.42 -6.27 -30.03
C TRP A 453 0.86 -6.68 -29.27
N PRO A 454 0.95 -7.91 -28.74
CA PRO A 454 2.11 -8.33 -27.98
C PRO A 454 3.35 -8.46 -28.88
N PRO A 455 4.51 -7.92 -28.49
CA PRO A 455 5.76 -8.25 -29.17
C PRO A 455 6.12 -9.73 -28.95
N ALA A 456 6.84 -10.33 -29.89
CA ALA A 456 7.27 -11.72 -29.74
C ALA A 456 8.29 -11.89 -28.60
N GLU A 457 9.19 -10.92 -28.47
CA GLU A 457 10.33 -10.97 -27.56
C GLU A 457 10.45 -9.68 -26.74
N LEU A 458 11.11 -9.78 -25.59
CA LEU A 458 11.42 -8.69 -24.67
C LEU A 458 12.91 -8.75 -24.30
N ASP A 459 13.62 -7.64 -24.46
CA ASP A 459 14.96 -7.48 -23.90
C ASP A 459 14.86 -6.93 -22.47
N TYR A 460 15.43 -7.63 -21.49
CA TYR A 460 15.46 -7.21 -20.09
C TYR A 460 16.75 -7.68 -19.40
N ARG A 461 17.54 -6.74 -18.84
CA ARG A 461 18.79 -6.99 -18.11
C ARG A 461 19.73 -7.97 -18.84
N ASP A 462 20.16 -7.57 -20.04
CA ASP A 462 21.08 -8.31 -20.93
C ASP A 462 20.58 -9.68 -21.39
N ARG A 463 19.28 -9.96 -21.25
CA ARG A 463 18.64 -11.22 -21.65
C ARG A 463 17.45 -10.95 -22.52
N LYS A 464 17.15 -11.94 -23.35
CA LYS A 464 16.01 -11.94 -24.25
C LYS A 464 15.01 -12.99 -23.79
N TYR A 465 13.76 -12.58 -23.63
CA TYR A 465 12.67 -13.44 -23.19
C TYR A 465 11.61 -13.54 -24.28
N THR A 466 10.99 -14.70 -24.44
CA THR A 466 9.75 -14.83 -25.21
C THR A 466 8.61 -14.18 -24.44
N LEU A 467 7.90 -13.24 -25.05
CA LEU A 467 6.65 -12.68 -24.49
C LEU A 467 5.43 -13.35 -25.14
N TRP A 468 5.44 -13.52 -26.46
CA TRP A 468 4.37 -14.14 -27.24
C TRP A 468 4.94 -15.06 -28.31
N ASP A 469 4.47 -16.31 -28.37
CA ASP A 469 4.95 -17.32 -29.33
C ASP A 469 3.98 -17.57 -30.51
N GLY A 470 2.93 -16.77 -30.64
CA GLY A 470 1.84 -16.99 -31.59
C GLY A 470 0.66 -17.80 -31.05
N GLN A 471 0.80 -18.39 -29.85
CA GLN A 471 -0.27 -19.17 -29.20
C GLN A 471 -0.48 -18.81 -27.73
N ARG A 472 0.59 -18.50 -27.00
CA ARG A 472 0.57 -18.24 -25.55
C ARG A 472 1.37 -17.01 -25.16
N ILE A 473 0.86 -16.28 -24.17
CA ILE A 473 1.59 -15.22 -23.48
C ILE A 473 2.46 -15.84 -22.39
N HIS A 474 3.78 -15.67 -22.52
CA HIS A 474 4.78 -16.19 -21.58
C HIS A 474 5.01 -15.24 -20.40
N LEU A 475 4.85 -13.95 -20.62
CA LEU A 475 5.12 -12.91 -19.64
C LEU A 475 3.88 -12.04 -19.41
N THR A 476 2.87 -12.60 -18.73
CA THR A 476 1.61 -11.92 -18.47
C THR A 476 1.82 -10.58 -17.76
N GLY A 477 2.66 -10.50 -16.72
CA GLY A 477 2.94 -9.24 -16.03
C GLY A 477 3.50 -8.15 -16.93
N GLN A 478 4.44 -8.50 -17.81
CA GLN A 478 4.95 -7.55 -18.81
C GLN A 478 3.88 -7.17 -19.83
N TYR A 479 3.06 -8.11 -20.29
CA TYR A 479 2.00 -7.80 -21.24
C TYR A 479 0.97 -6.83 -20.64
N GLU A 480 0.59 -7.04 -19.37
CA GLU A 480 -0.28 -6.12 -18.63
C GLU A 480 0.40 -4.75 -18.45
N HIS A 481 1.70 -4.70 -18.14
CA HIS A 481 2.46 -3.44 -18.06
C HIS A 481 2.45 -2.67 -19.39
N LEU A 482 2.67 -3.36 -20.51
CA LEU A 482 2.62 -2.76 -21.85
C LEU A 482 1.23 -2.24 -22.23
N CYS A 483 0.17 -2.94 -21.80
CA CYS A 483 -1.21 -2.48 -21.96
C CYS A 483 -1.58 -1.33 -20.99
N GLY A 484 -0.70 -0.97 -20.05
CA GLY A 484 -0.99 0.05 -19.04
C GLY A 484 -1.94 -0.45 -17.94
N PHE A 485 -1.87 -1.74 -17.61
CA PHE A 485 -2.65 -2.43 -16.58
C PHE A 485 -4.17 -2.30 -16.77
N ARG A 486 -4.64 -2.65 -17.98
CA ARG A 486 -6.07 -2.61 -18.30
C ARG A 486 -6.84 -3.71 -17.58
N PRO A 487 -8.17 -3.56 -17.41
CA PRO A 487 -8.95 -4.59 -16.74
C PRO A 487 -8.78 -5.94 -17.42
N ASN A 488 -8.51 -6.96 -16.59
CA ASN A 488 -8.38 -8.34 -17.01
C ASN A 488 -8.93 -9.28 -15.93
N ALA A 489 -9.26 -10.51 -16.33
CA ALA A 489 -9.69 -11.58 -15.45
C ALA A 489 -9.42 -12.97 -16.05
N LEU A 490 -9.29 -13.97 -15.19
CA LEU A 490 -9.40 -15.38 -15.58
C LEU A 490 -10.87 -15.75 -15.79
N ILE A 491 -11.14 -16.46 -16.89
CA ILE A 491 -12.49 -16.93 -17.21
C ILE A 491 -12.86 -18.14 -16.34
N ASP A 492 -11.91 -19.04 -16.11
CA ASP A 492 -12.09 -20.27 -15.32
C ASP A 492 -10.90 -20.48 -14.38
N TYR A 493 -11.17 -20.48 -13.08
CA TYR A 493 -10.14 -20.63 -12.04
C TYR A 493 -9.80 -22.10 -11.75
N ARG A 494 -10.53 -23.08 -12.32
CA ARG A 494 -10.23 -24.50 -12.11
C ARG A 494 -8.86 -24.91 -12.63
N THR A 495 -8.43 -24.35 -13.76
CA THR A 495 -7.07 -24.58 -14.29
C THR A 495 -6.03 -24.09 -13.30
N LEU A 496 -6.28 -22.99 -12.61
CA LEU A 496 -5.36 -22.49 -11.61
C LEU A 496 -5.38 -23.32 -10.33
N ALA A 497 -6.57 -23.73 -9.86
CA ALA A 497 -6.71 -24.50 -8.62
C ALA A 497 -6.21 -25.96 -8.76
N ASN A 498 -6.37 -26.55 -9.94
CA ASN A 498 -6.00 -27.95 -10.22
C ASN A 498 -4.74 -28.10 -11.07
N GLY A 499 -4.20 -27.00 -11.58
CA GLY A 499 -3.04 -26.99 -12.46
C GLY A 499 -1.74 -26.77 -11.73
N PRO A 500 -0.67 -26.40 -12.45
CA PRO A 500 0.66 -26.27 -11.90
C PRO A 500 0.83 -24.91 -11.20
N SER A 501 -0.18 -24.30 -10.57
CA SER A 501 -0.07 -22.96 -9.97
C SER A 501 -1.00 -22.85 -8.77
N HIS A 502 -0.97 -21.72 -8.05
CA HIS A 502 -1.83 -21.51 -6.87
C HIS A 502 -2.50 -20.14 -6.91
N PRO A 503 -3.80 -20.02 -6.56
CA PRO A 503 -4.52 -18.75 -6.53
C PRO A 503 -3.80 -17.63 -5.78
N ALA A 504 -3.18 -17.89 -4.62
CA ALA A 504 -2.39 -16.91 -3.84
C ALA A 504 -1.28 -16.20 -4.65
N ASN A 505 -0.81 -16.82 -5.72
CA ASN A 505 0.28 -16.34 -6.57
C ASN A 505 -0.22 -15.60 -7.82
N MET A 506 -1.51 -15.26 -7.88
CA MET A 506 -2.02 -14.39 -8.94
C MET A 506 -1.68 -12.93 -8.67
N TRP A 507 -1.03 -12.32 -9.64
CA TRP A 507 -0.67 -10.91 -9.66
C TRP A 507 -1.18 -10.29 -10.97
N TRP A 508 -1.25 -8.96 -11.04
CA TRP A 508 -1.68 -8.24 -12.26
C TRP A 508 -3.08 -8.56 -12.75
N PHE A 509 -3.99 -8.81 -11.82
CA PHE A 509 -5.37 -9.08 -12.17
C PHE A 509 -6.31 -8.16 -11.40
N PHE A 510 -7.33 -7.68 -12.10
CA PHE A 510 -8.09 -6.51 -11.65
C PHE A 510 -9.59 -6.78 -11.54
N ARG A 511 -10.05 -7.92 -12.05
CA ARG A 511 -11.43 -8.37 -11.97
C ARG A 511 -11.47 -9.86 -11.65
N VAL A 512 -12.57 -10.30 -11.07
CA VAL A 512 -12.92 -11.72 -10.95
C VAL A 512 -14.19 -11.93 -11.74
N ILE A 513 -14.28 -13.06 -12.43
CA ILE A 513 -15.50 -13.50 -13.11
C ILE A 513 -16.19 -14.55 -12.23
N PRO A 514 -17.15 -14.21 -11.35
CA PRO A 514 -17.77 -15.21 -10.49
C PRO A 514 -18.61 -16.22 -11.29
N LEU A 515 -19.17 -15.80 -12.43
CA LEU A 515 -20.02 -16.63 -13.29
C LEU A 515 -19.60 -16.46 -14.76
N ALA A 516 -19.24 -17.56 -15.42
CA ALA A 516 -18.83 -17.57 -16.82
C ALA A 516 -19.70 -18.51 -17.66
N TYR A 517 -20.00 -18.11 -18.90
CA TYR A 517 -20.87 -18.82 -19.84
C TYR A 517 -20.27 -18.91 -21.25
N GLU A 518 -20.78 -19.86 -22.03
CA GLU A 518 -20.69 -19.89 -23.50
C GLU A 518 -22.11 -19.97 -24.06
N GLY A 519 -22.56 -18.90 -24.72
CA GLY A 519 -23.99 -18.67 -24.97
C GLY A 519 -24.79 -18.69 -23.65
N ALA A 520 -25.77 -19.60 -23.55
CA ALA A 520 -26.55 -19.81 -22.32
C ALA A 520 -25.97 -20.91 -21.39
N LYS A 521 -24.90 -21.61 -21.80
CA LYS A 521 -24.35 -22.74 -21.06
C LYS A 521 -23.33 -22.24 -20.01
N PRO A 522 -23.49 -22.56 -18.72
CA PRO A 522 -22.47 -22.25 -17.73
C PRO A 522 -21.20 -23.05 -18.00
N ILE A 523 -20.05 -22.38 -17.97
CA ILE A 523 -18.73 -23.01 -18.15
C ILE A 523 -17.87 -22.95 -16.88
N ALA A 524 -18.07 -21.95 -16.01
CA ALA A 524 -17.43 -21.87 -14.70
C ALA A 524 -18.31 -21.15 -13.66
N ASP A 525 -18.23 -21.63 -12.41
CA ASP A 525 -18.72 -20.95 -11.20
C ASP A 525 -17.51 -20.72 -10.31
N ASN A 526 -17.03 -19.48 -10.29
CA ASN A 526 -15.85 -19.06 -9.55
C ASN A 526 -16.23 -18.26 -8.29
N PHE A 527 -17.44 -18.41 -7.74
CA PHE A 527 -17.85 -17.64 -6.57
C PHE A 527 -16.94 -17.87 -5.35
N ASP A 528 -16.47 -19.10 -5.13
CA ASP A 528 -15.50 -19.38 -4.06
C ASP A 528 -14.15 -18.70 -4.31
N ALA A 529 -13.73 -18.58 -5.58
CA ALA A 529 -12.52 -17.84 -5.94
C ALA A 529 -12.69 -16.34 -5.70
N TRP A 530 -13.89 -15.79 -5.94
CA TRP A 530 -14.23 -14.42 -5.55
C TRP A 530 -14.08 -14.22 -4.04
N LEU A 531 -14.70 -15.08 -3.22
CA LEU A 531 -14.61 -14.97 -1.75
C LEU A 531 -13.17 -15.17 -1.23
N TYR A 532 -12.42 -16.13 -1.77
CA TYR A 532 -11.01 -16.34 -1.44
C TYR A 532 -10.16 -15.10 -1.74
N SER A 533 -10.39 -14.49 -2.89
CA SER A 533 -9.62 -13.33 -3.32
C SER A 533 -9.76 -12.12 -2.39
N LEU A 534 -10.93 -11.97 -1.76
CA LEU A 534 -11.17 -10.94 -0.76
C LEU A 534 -10.41 -11.22 0.55
N ARG A 535 -10.34 -12.49 0.99
CA ARG A 535 -9.51 -12.88 2.15
C ARG A 535 -8.03 -12.66 1.88
N ASP A 536 -7.59 -12.83 0.64
CA ASP A 536 -6.22 -12.52 0.20
C ASP A 536 -6.00 -11.01 -0.06
N LEU A 537 -6.88 -10.16 0.51
CA LEU A 537 -6.77 -8.70 0.60
C LEU A 537 -6.79 -7.95 -0.75
N ARG A 538 -7.35 -8.58 -1.77
CA ARG A 538 -7.30 -8.06 -3.14
C ARG A 538 -8.40 -7.05 -3.39
N TRP A 539 -8.02 -5.95 -4.03
CA TRP A 539 -8.96 -4.93 -4.47
C TRP A 539 -9.50 -5.31 -5.83
N MET A 540 -10.73 -5.81 -5.89
CA MET A 540 -11.30 -6.29 -7.15
C MET A 540 -12.78 -6.06 -7.28
N ASP A 541 -13.24 -5.96 -8.52
CA ASP A 541 -14.65 -5.87 -8.83
C ASP A 541 -15.12 -7.16 -9.55
N PRO A 542 -16.37 -7.62 -9.30
CA PRO A 542 -16.94 -8.73 -10.03
C PRO A 542 -17.33 -8.31 -11.45
N ALA A 543 -17.16 -9.24 -12.39
CA ALA A 543 -17.61 -9.12 -13.78
C ALA A 543 -18.29 -10.43 -14.22
N SER A 544 -19.24 -10.36 -15.15
CA SER A 544 -19.79 -11.55 -15.81
C SER A 544 -19.06 -11.77 -17.12
N PHE A 545 -18.90 -13.03 -17.52
CA PHE A 545 -18.34 -13.36 -18.82
C PHE A 545 -19.27 -14.30 -19.59
N THR A 546 -19.53 -13.99 -20.85
CA THR A 546 -20.27 -14.87 -21.75
C THR A 546 -19.60 -14.84 -23.11
N ARG A 547 -19.06 -15.98 -23.53
CA ARG A 547 -18.56 -16.14 -24.90
C ARG A 547 -19.74 -16.14 -25.88
N VAL A 548 -19.74 -15.19 -26.80
CA VAL A 548 -20.79 -15.00 -27.83
C VAL A 548 -20.14 -14.97 -29.21
N ARG A 549 -20.54 -15.88 -30.10
CA ARG A 549 -19.96 -16.03 -31.45
C ARG A 549 -20.86 -15.50 -32.57
N SER A 550 -22.11 -15.15 -32.28
CA SER A 550 -22.99 -14.51 -33.25
C SER A 550 -23.82 -13.39 -32.63
N PRO A 551 -24.20 -12.33 -33.39
CA PRO A 551 -25.12 -11.30 -32.89
C PRO A 551 -26.46 -11.87 -32.40
N ALA A 552 -26.91 -13.01 -32.94
CA ALA A 552 -28.14 -13.68 -32.52
C ALA A 552 -28.08 -14.24 -31.08
N GLU A 553 -26.89 -14.60 -30.60
CA GLU A 553 -26.67 -15.12 -29.24
C GLU A 553 -26.67 -14.01 -28.17
N VAL A 554 -26.54 -12.73 -28.53
CA VAL A 554 -26.47 -11.61 -27.58
C VAL A 554 -27.69 -11.55 -26.67
N ALA A 555 -28.90 -11.79 -27.20
CA ALA A 555 -30.11 -11.81 -26.39
C ALA A 555 -30.13 -12.99 -25.38
N GLN A 556 -29.55 -14.14 -25.76
CA GLN A 556 -29.42 -15.29 -24.85
C GLN A 556 -28.40 -14.99 -23.75
N ALA A 557 -27.26 -14.38 -24.09
CA ALA A 557 -26.26 -13.95 -23.14
C ALA A 557 -26.83 -12.94 -22.13
N ALA A 558 -27.57 -11.94 -22.61
CA ALA A 558 -28.26 -10.95 -21.78
C ALA A 558 -29.29 -11.58 -20.82
N GLY A 559 -29.90 -12.71 -21.21
CA GLY A 559 -30.80 -13.48 -20.36
C GLY A 559 -30.11 -14.45 -19.39
N ALA A 560 -28.85 -14.82 -19.66
CA ALA A 560 -28.11 -15.80 -18.87
C ALA A 560 -27.41 -15.16 -17.66
N CYS A 561 -26.56 -14.15 -17.91
CA CYS A 561 -25.86 -13.40 -16.87
C CYS A 561 -25.32 -12.08 -17.44
N VAL A 562 -25.48 -10.99 -16.70
CA VAL A 562 -24.97 -9.66 -17.09
C VAL A 562 -24.20 -9.00 -15.97
N THR A 563 -23.32 -8.07 -16.36
CA THR A 563 -22.69 -7.11 -15.44
C THR A 563 -23.54 -5.86 -15.40
N VAL A 564 -23.79 -5.36 -14.20
CA VAL A 564 -24.55 -4.13 -13.97
C VAL A 564 -23.64 -3.08 -13.36
N LEU A 565 -23.65 -1.88 -13.93
CA LEU A 565 -22.84 -0.73 -13.53
C LEU A 565 -23.75 0.47 -13.26
N ARG A 566 -23.35 1.40 -12.38
CA ARG A 566 -24.21 2.50 -11.92
C ARG A 566 -24.79 3.37 -13.04
N ASP A 567 -23.93 3.85 -13.94
CA ASP A 567 -24.27 4.78 -15.03
C ASP A 567 -23.21 4.73 -16.16
N MET A 568 -23.43 5.45 -17.26
CA MET A 568 -22.53 5.46 -18.42
C MET A 568 -21.12 5.98 -18.11
N ALA A 569 -21.00 7.02 -17.27
CA ALA A 569 -19.70 7.60 -16.95
C ALA A 569 -18.88 6.63 -16.09
N ALA A 570 -19.50 6.06 -15.06
CA ALA A 570 -18.88 5.08 -14.20
C ALA A 570 -18.58 3.77 -14.95
N ALA A 571 -19.41 3.39 -15.93
CA ALA A 571 -19.13 2.24 -16.78
C ALA A 571 -17.93 2.47 -17.69
N ARG A 572 -17.82 3.66 -18.29
CA ARG A 572 -16.65 4.02 -19.11
C ARG A 572 -15.37 4.00 -18.28
N GLU A 573 -15.40 4.59 -17.09
CA GLU A 573 -14.27 4.56 -16.14
C GLU A 573 -13.92 3.11 -15.76
N TRP A 574 -14.90 2.29 -15.42
CA TRP A 574 -14.68 0.91 -14.96
C TRP A 574 -14.18 -0.04 -16.05
N LEU A 575 -14.66 0.13 -17.29
CA LEU A 575 -14.27 -0.69 -18.44
C LEU A 575 -12.88 -0.34 -18.97
N ASP A 576 -12.39 0.88 -18.74
CA ASP A 576 -11.06 1.33 -19.17
C ASP A 576 -10.16 1.72 -17.97
N SER A 577 -10.44 1.22 -16.76
CA SER A 577 -9.67 1.61 -15.58
C SER A 577 -8.24 1.07 -15.62
N ARG A 578 -7.27 1.82 -15.10
CA ARG A 578 -5.96 1.28 -14.77
C ARG A 578 -6.04 0.54 -13.43
N CYS A 579 -5.64 -0.72 -13.41
CA CYS A 579 -5.77 -1.60 -12.25
C CYS A 579 -7.22 -1.62 -11.72
N THR A 580 -7.42 -2.09 -10.49
CA THR A 580 -8.68 -1.84 -9.77
C THR A 580 -8.58 -0.55 -8.96
N SER A 581 -9.61 0.29 -9.02
CA SER A 581 -9.74 1.43 -8.12
C SER A 581 -10.12 0.97 -6.71
N PHE A 582 -9.41 1.46 -5.68
CA PHE A 582 -9.75 1.26 -4.27
C PHE A 582 -11.19 1.66 -3.94
N PHE A 583 -11.71 2.67 -4.63
CA PHE A 583 -13.07 3.18 -4.48
C PHE A 583 -13.70 3.44 -5.84
N SER A 584 -14.02 2.36 -6.57
CA SER A 584 -14.73 2.46 -7.86
C SER A 584 -16.10 3.12 -7.68
N GLY A 585 -16.41 4.17 -8.44
CA GLY A 585 -17.74 4.77 -8.46
C GLY A 585 -18.82 3.86 -9.08
N ALA A 586 -18.40 2.83 -9.82
CA ALA A 586 -19.27 2.02 -10.68
C ALA A 586 -20.18 1.03 -9.95
N ARG A 587 -19.83 0.67 -8.71
CA ARG A 587 -20.58 -0.27 -7.85
C ARG A 587 -21.06 -1.54 -8.61
N PRO A 588 -20.15 -2.29 -9.26
CA PRO A 588 -20.52 -3.42 -10.11
C PRO A 588 -21.19 -4.54 -9.33
N TYR A 589 -22.13 -5.22 -9.98
CA TYR A 589 -22.61 -6.54 -9.55
C TYR A 589 -22.93 -7.40 -10.76
N VAL A 590 -22.91 -8.72 -10.57
CA VAL A 590 -23.28 -9.69 -11.61
C VAL A 590 -24.64 -10.29 -11.29
N THR A 591 -25.45 -10.57 -12.31
CA THR A 591 -26.79 -11.11 -12.10
C THR A 591 -27.29 -12.01 -13.21
N GLN A 592 -27.97 -13.08 -12.83
CA GLN A 592 -28.76 -13.97 -13.68
C GLN A 592 -30.25 -13.60 -13.71
N GLY A 593 -30.65 -12.49 -13.07
CA GLY A 593 -32.05 -12.06 -12.94
C GLY A 593 -32.30 -11.14 -11.74
N PRO A 594 -31.97 -11.56 -10.50
CA PRO A 594 -32.21 -10.75 -9.30
C PRO A 594 -31.44 -9.41 -9.35
N LEU A 595 -32.03 -8.37 -8.78
CA LEU A 595 -31.46 -7.01 -8.81
C LEU A 595 -30.99 -6.61 -7.41
N ILE A 596 -29.86 -5.92 -7.36
CA ILE A 596 -29.33 -5.28 -6.16
C ILE A 596 -29.57 -3.78 -6.31
N LEU A 597 -30.62 -3.29 -5.66
CA LEU A 597 -31.08 -1.90 -5.74
C LEU A 597 -30.29 -0.99 -4.80
N SER A 598 -29.81 -1.53 -3.68
CA SER A 598 -28.82 -0.87 -2.82
C SER A 598 -28.00 -1.90 -2.05
N TRP A 599 -26.71 -1.58 -1.85
CA TRP A 599 -25.80 -2.26 -0.92
C TRP A 599 -24.85 -1.22 -0.36
N GLU A 600 -25.10 -0.80 0.89
CA GLU A 600 -24.51 0.41 1.45
C GLU A 600 -24.11 0.22 2.91
N GLY A 601 -23.08 0.97 3.32
CA GLY A 601 -22.67 1.07 4.72
C GLY A 601 -22.40 2.52 5.11
N LEU A 602 -22.74 2.85 6.35
CA LEU A 602 -22.31 4.07 7.02
C LEU A 602 -21.19 3.71 7.99
N ASN A 603 -20.15 4.55 8.05
CA ASN A 603 -18.94 4.29 8.80
C ASN A 603 -18.21 3.01 8.36
N THR A 604 -18.06 2.77 7.06
CA THR A 604 -17.29 1.60 6.56
C THR A 604 -15.78 1.77 6.75
N GLN A 605 -15.31 2.98 7.06
CA GLN A 605 -13.91 3.28 7.35
C GLN A 605 -13.82 4.03 8.68
N MET A 606 -13.06 3.48 9.62
CA MET A 606 -12.88 4.07 10.95
C MET A 606 -11.88 5.24 10.89
N GLU A 607 -12.38 6.47 11.06
CA GLU A 607 -11.60 7.72 10.85
C GLU A 607 -11.13 8.40 12.14
N GLN A 608 -11.41 7.82 13.31
CA GLN A 608 -11.14 8.44 14.60
C GLN A 608 -10.54 7.42 15.58
N PRO A 609 -9.71 7.87 16.55
CA PRO A 609 -9.07 7.00 17.53
C PRO A 609 -10.10 6.35 18.45
N VAL A 610 -10.14 5.02 18.42
CA VAL A 610 -11.04 4.18 19.22
C VAL A 610 -10.76 4.29 20.72
N GLU A 611 -9.54 4.68 21.09
CA GLU A 611 -9.10 4.78 22.49
C GLU A 611 -9.79 5.91 23.24
N ILE A 612 -10.22 6.96 22.53
CA ILE A 612 -10.74 8.19 23.14
C ILE A 612 -12.11 8.62 22.58
N THR A 613 -12.56 8.03 21.47
CA THR A 613 -13.81 8.45 20.80
C THR A 613 -14.87 7.36 20.84
N ARG A 614 -15.93 7.55 21.64
CA ARG A 614 -16.99 6.55 21.81
C ARG A 614 -17.88 6.44 20.57
N GLY A 615 -18.30 5.22 20.25
CA GLY A 615 -19.29 4.96 19.18
C GLY A 615 -18.73 4.87 17.76
N ILE A 616 -17.44 5.15 17.58
CA ILE A 616 -16.77 5.11 16.26
C ILE A 616 -16.68 3.69 15.69
N GLN A 617 -16.87 2.66 16.50
CA GLN A 617 -16.87 1.28 16.04
C GLN A 617 -18.23 0.81 15.52
N ARG A 618 -19.32 1.58 15.66
CA ARG A 618 -20.64 1.17 15.14
C ARG A 618 -20.69 1.30 13.63
N VAL A 619 -21.13 0.27 12.92
CA VAL A 619 -21.34 0.26 11.47
C VAL A 619 -22.79 -0.05 11.16
N ARG A 620 -23.46 0.83 10.41
CA ARG A 620 -24.82 0.59 9.92
C ARG A 620 -24.76 0.08 8.49
N LEU A 621 -25.45 -1.00 8.19
CA LEU A 621 -25.50 -1.60 6.86
C LEU A 621 -26.93 -1.67 6.34
N ARG A 622 -27.08 -1.58 5.02
CA ARG A 622 -28.38 -1.69 4.34
C ARG A 622 -28.24 -2.41 3.01
N PHE A 623 -29.22 -3.27 2.71
CA PHE A 623 -29.49 -3.70 1.35
C PHE A 623 -30.96 -3.52 0.97
N HIS A 624 -31.19 -3.44 -0.35
CA HIS A 624 -32.51 -3.57 -0.97
C HIS A 624 -32.33 -4.35 -2.27
N VAL A 625 -33.09 -5.43 -2.43
CA VAL A 625 -33.00 -6.34 -3.56
C VAL A 625 -34.39 -6.63 -4.13
N ALA A 626 -34.45 -7.02 -5.40
CA ALA A 626 -35.69 -7.38 -6.08
C ALA A 626 -35.50 -8.60 -7.00
N SER A 627 -36.57 -9.38 -7.21
CA SER A 627 -36.61 -10.40 -8.27
C SER A 627 -38.03 -10.67 -8.72
N ASP A 628 -38.26 -10.68 -10.03
CA ASP A 628 -39.54 -11.03 -10.64
C ASP A 628 -39.97 -12.47 -10.34
N ALA A 629 -39.03 -13.38 -10.10
CA ALA A 629 -39.36 -14.75 -9.67
C ALA A 629 -39.80 -14.79 -8.18
N GLY A 630 -39.41 -13.79 -7.39
CA GLY A 630 -39.49 -13.80 -5.94
C GLY A 630 -38.16 -14.20 -5.33
N ILE A 631 -37.78 -13.55 -4.23
CA ILE A 631 -36.51 -13.79 -3.54
C ILE A 631 -36.68 -15.01 -2.64
N ARG A 632 -35.72 -15.93 -2.69
CA ARG A 632 -35.63 -17.05 -1.75
C ARG A 632 -34.93 -16.59 -0.48
N GLU A 633 -33.71 -16.09 -0.65
CA GLU A 633 -32.86 -15.64 0.44
C GLU A 633 -31.83 -14.60 -0.01
N VAL A 634 -31.30 -13.86 0.96
CA VAL A 634 -30.16 -12.95 0.80
C VAL A 634 -29.11 -13.33 1.85
N ARG A 635 -27.86 -13.52 1.42
CA ARG A 635 -26.73 -13.85 2.30
C ARG A 635 -25.69 -12.73 2.26
N VAL A 636 -25.14 -12.42 3.42
CA VAL A 636 -23.97 -11.54 3.58
C VAL A 636 -22.80 -12.41 3.98
N HIS A 637 -21.84 -12.54 3.10
CA HIS A 637 -20.59 -13.28 3.31
C HIS A 637 -19.51 -12.30 3.78
N ASP A 638 -18.66 -12.71 4.71
CA ASP A 638 -17.40 -12.01 5.01
C ASP A 638 -16.24 -12.78 4.38
N ALA A 639 -15.85 -12.37 3.17
CA ALA A 639 -14.95 -13.14 2.30
C ALA A 639 -15.31 -14.64 2.32
N ASN A 640 -14.33 -15.53 2.42
CA ASN A 640 -14.55 -16.97 2.65
C ASN A 640 -14.44 -17.36 4.15
N PHE A 641 -14.58 -16.42 5.09
CA PHE A 641 -14.77 -16.74 6.51
C PHE A 641 -16.17 -17.28 6.80
N GLY A 642 -17.14 -16.99 5.91
CA GLY A 642 -18.46 -17.59 5.89
C GLY A 642 -19.60 -16.56 5.93
N VAL A 643 -20.81 -17.06 6.14
CA VAL A 643 -22.04 -16.25 6.17
C VAL A 643 -22.23 -15.61 7.54
N ILE A 644 -22.26 -14.28 7.58
CA ILE A 644 -22.47 -13.50 8.82
C ILE A 644 -23.92 -13.05 9.01
N ARG A 645 -24.70 -12.97 7.92
CA ARG A 645 -26.14 -12.72 7.94
C ARG A 645 -26.82 -13.49 6.80
N ARG A 646 -28.01 -13.99 7.05
CA ARG A 646 -28.88 -14.63 6.07
C ARG A 646 -30.32 -14.21 6.32
N PHE A 647 -31.00 -13.72 5.29
CA PHE A 647 -32.39 -13.27 5.37
C PHE A 647 -33.27 -14.11 4.45
N ILE A 648 -34.29 -14.76 5.01
CA ILE A 648 -35.27 -15.52 4.22
C ILE A 648 -36.39 -14.59 3.78
N ALA A 649 -36.75 -14.63 2.50
CA ALA A 649 -37.75 -13.74 1.91
C ALA A 649 -39.08 -14.44 1.56
N ASN A 650 -39.16 -15.76 1.66
CA ASN A 650 -40.36 -16.56 1.38
C ASN A 650 -41.04 -16.23 0.03
N GLY A 651 -40.25 -15.95 -1.02
CA GLY A 651 -40.74 -15.63 -2.34
C GLY A 651 -41.18 -14.17 -2.54
N ALA A 652 -40.97 -13.29 -1.55
CA ALA A 652 -41.26 -11.86 -1.70
C ALA A 652 -40.52 -11.26 -2.90
N LYS A 653 -41.20 -10.43 -3.71
CA LYS A 653 -40.60 -9.81 -4.90
C LYS A 653 -39.52 -8.79 -4.56
N GLN A 654 -39.56 -8.23 -3.36
CA GLN A 654 -38.55 -7.30 -2.86
C GLN A 654 -38.23 -7.62 -1.40
N LEU A 655 -36.97 -7.37 -1.02
CA LEU A 655 -36.51 -7.47 0.36
C LEU A 655 -35.56 -6.31 0.65
N ALA A 656 -35.83 -5.55 1.71
CA ALA A 656 -34.93 -4.54 2.24
C ALA A 656 -34.69 -4.77 3.73
N ARG A 657 -33.45 -4.59 4.17
CA ARG A 657 -33.06 -4.71 5.59
C ARG A 657 -31.99 -3.70 5.93
N GLU A 658 -32.11 -3.14 7.13
CA GLU A 658 -31.01 -2.50 7.85
C GLU A 658 -30.56 -3.43 8.97
N PHE A 659 -29.26 -3.49 9.21
CA PHE A 659 -28.66 -4.27 10.29
C PHE A 659 -27.33 -3.64 10.71
N GLU A 660 -26.82 -4.06 11.85
CA GLU A 660 -25.62 -3.47 12.47
C GLU A 660 -24.43 -4.43 12.42
N MET A 661 -23.23 -3.85 12.36
CA MET A 661 -21.94 -4.50 12.57
C MET A 661 -21.03 -3.59 13.41
N VAL A 662 -19.84 -4.09 13.75
CA VAL A 662 -18.82 -3.30 14.47
C VAL A 662 -17.47 -3.35 13.76
N HIS A 663 -16.62 -2.35 14.01
CA HIS A 663 -15.19 -2.37 13.65
C HIS A 663 -14.37 -3.14 14.69
N ASP A 664 -14.55 -4.45 14.78
CA ASP A 664 -13.72 -5.36 15.58
C ASP A 664 -12.54 -5.92 14.75
N LYS A 665 -12.78 -6.23 13.47
CA LYS A 665 -11.77 -6.62 12.48
C LYS A 665 -12.07 -6.02 11.11
N GLN A 666 -11.15 -6.24 10.17
CA GLN A 666 -11.35 -5.92 8.76
C GLN A 666 -12.29 -6.96 8.13
N HIS A 667 -13.40 -6.52 7.55
CA HIS A 667 -14.39 -7.38 6.88
C HIS A 667 -14.54 -7.05 5.40
N PHE A 668 -14.71 -8.06 4.57
CA PHE A 668 -15.02 -7.93 3.15
C PHE A 668 -16.41 -8.49 2.86
N LEU A 669 -17.42 -7.63 2.95
CA LEU A 669 -18.82 -8.05 2.94
C LEU A 669 -19.39 -8.15 1.53
N THR A 670 -19.70 -9.36 1.07
CA THR A 670 -20.35 -9.63 -0.22
C THR A 670 -21.81 -10.00 -0.03
N LEU A 671 -22.71 -9.37 -0.80
CA LEU A 671 -24.12 -9.72 -0.87
C LEU A 671 -24.35 -10.77 -1.97
N GLU A 672 -24.94 -11.91 -1.60
CA GLU A 672 -25.44 -12.92 -2.52
C GLU A 672 -26.97 -12.97 -2.43
N VAL A 673 -27.66 -12.73 -3.54
CA VAL A 673 -29.12 -12.80 -3.64
C VAL A 673 -29.49 -14.04 -4.43
N LEU A 674 -30.40 -14.84 -3.91
CA LEU A 674 -30.89 -16.04 -4.57
C LEU A 674 -32.41 -15.98 -4.70
N ASP A 675 -32.90 -16.16 -5.92
CA ASP A 675 -34.34 -16.19 -6.17
C ASP A 675 -34.94 -17.60 -6.12
N THR A 676 -36.26 -17.68 -6.23
CA THR A 676 -37.04 -18.92 -6.20
C THR A 676 -36.79 -19.84 -7.40
N HIS A 677 -36.16 -19.33 -8.47
CA HIS A 677 -35.74 -20.12 -9.63
C HIS A 677 -34.28 -20.57 -9.53
N GLY A 678 -33.57 -20.26 -8.43
CA GLY A 678 -32.17 -20.62 -8.25
C GLY A 678 -31.19 -19.68 -8.96
N ARG A 679 -31.65 -18.53 -9.46
CA ARG A 679 -30.80 -17.52 -10.11
C ARG A 679 -30.15 -16.63 -9.07
N ARG A 680 -28.91 -16.21 -9.32
CA ARG A 680 -28.10 -15.42 -8.38
C ARG A 680 -27.86 -13.99 -8.83
N ALA A 681 -27.67 -13.11 -7.86
CA ALA A 681 -26.92 -11.86 -8.03
C ALA A 681 -25.82 -11.75 -6.97
N ILE A 682 -24.64 -11.30 -7.37
CA ILE A 682 -23.44 -11.19 -6.52
C ILE A 682 -22.92 -9.77 -6.58
N SER A 683 -22.89 -9.08 -5.44
CA SER A 683 -22.41 -7.71 -5.35
C SER A 683 -20.89 -7.62 -5.37
N ARG A 684 -20.39 -6.42 -5.69
CA ARG A 684 -19.13 -5.92 -5.13
C ARG A 684 -19.13 -6.04 -3.59
N TYR A 685 -17.94 -6.18 -2.99
CA TYR A 685 -17.81 -6.14 -1.53
C TYR A 685 -17.97 -4.72 -0.95
N LEU A 686 -18.43 -4.65 0.31
CA LEU A 686 -18.20 -3.51 1.20
C LEU A 686 -17.05 -3.85 2.14
N LEU A 687 -16.02 -3.02 2.17
CA LEU A 687 -14.90 -3.17 3.09
C LEU A 687 -15.19 -2.39 4.37
N LEU A 688 -15.23 -3.08 5.50
CA LEU A 688 -15.26 -2.47 6.84
C LEU A 688 -13.85 -2.57 7.40
N PHE A 689 -13.22 -1.46 7.73
CA PHE A 689 -11.81 -1.48 8.11
C PHE A 689 -11.37 -0.26 8.91
N CYS A 690 -10.26 -0.46 9.64
CA CYS A 690 -9.44 0.63 10.15
C CYS A 690 -8.17 0.74 9.30
N TYR A 691 -8.12 1.75 8.44
CA TYR A 691 -6.98 1.95 7.56
C TYR A 691 -5.67 2.30 8.29
N LYS A 692 -5.76 2.65 9.58
CA LYS A 692 -4.62 3.02 10.43
C LYS A 692 -3.79 1.84 10.89
N SER A 693 -4.33 0.62 10.83
CA SER A 693 -3.55 -0.58 11.17
C SER A 693 -3.94 -1.82 10.37
N GLY A 694 -4.74 -1.72 9.31
CA GLY A 694 -5.08 -2.91 8.52
C GLY A 694 -4.01 -3.33 7.51
N LEU A 695 -4.37 -4.35 6.73
CA LEU A 695 -3.58 -4.96 5.67
C LEU A 695 -4.34 -4.83 4.35
N TYR A 696 -3.61 -4.47 3.29
CA TYR A 696 -4.15 -4.16 1.98
C TYR A 696 -3.24 -4.71 0.90
N ARG A 697 -3.74 -5.05 -0.29
CA ARG A 697 -2.86 -5.10 -1.46
C ARG A 697 -2.71 -3.74 -2.12
N CYS A 698 -1.65 -3.54 -2.90
CA CYS A 698 -1.59 -2.43 -3.84
C CYS A 698 -2.67 -2.63 -4.94
N GLY A 699 -3.05 -1.56 -5.65
CA GLY A 699 -4.04 -1.67 -6.74
C GLY A 699 -3.60 -2.60 -7.87
N ASP A 700 -2.28 -2.78 -8.07
CA ASP A 700 -1.70 -3.75 -8.99
C ASP A 700 -1.65 -5.20 -8.46
N ASN A 701 -2.00 -5.39 -7.19
CA ASN A 701 -1.96 -6.65 -6.44
C ASN A 701 -0.56 -7.30 -6.28
N LEU A 702 0.54 -6.58 -6.55
CA LEU A 702 1.91 -7.08 -6.34
C LEU A 702 2.33 -7.07 -4.88
N ASN A 703 2.00 -5.99 -4.17
CA ASN A 703 2.46 -5.75 -2.81
C ASN A 703 1.34 -5.98 -1.81
N THR A 704 1.67 -6.53 -0.65
CA THR A 704 0.87 -6.32 0.54
C THR A 704 1.44 -5.16 1.33
N LEU A 705 0.56 -4.25 1.74
CA LEU A 705 0.82 -2.98 2.40
C LEU A 705 0.11 -2.98 3.75
N SER A 706 0.75 -2.38 4.74
CA SER A 706 0.13 -2.02 6.01
C SER A 706 0.50 -0.59 6.34
N SER A 707 -0.47 0.16 6.87
CA SER A 707 -0.20 1.45 7.49
C SER A 707 0.73 1.36 8.70
N SER A 708 0.81 0.19 9.33
CA SER A 708 1.71 -0.09 10.44
C SER A 708 3.11 -0.56 9.99
N ALA A 709 3.56 0.03 8.87
CA ALA A 709 4.88 -0.13 8.25
C ALA A 709 5.28 -1.57 7.94
N MET A 710 4.37 -2.37 7.37
CA MET A 710 4.72 -3.66 6.76
C MET A 710 4.52 -3.56 5.25
N THR A 711 5.55 -3.88 4.48
CA THR A 711 5.44 -4.04 3.03
C THR A 711 6.19 -5.29 2.62
N TRP A 712 5.57 -6.14 1.79
CA TRP A 712 6.27 -7.28 1.19
C TRP A 712 5.68 -7.60 -0.18
N HIS A 713 6.43 -8.41 -0.93
CA HIS A 713 6.11 -8.86 -2.28
C HIS A 713 5.76 -10.36 -2.31
N PRO A 714 4.49 -10.76 -2.08
CA PRO A 714 4.05 -12.14 -2.29
C PRO A 714 4.51 -12.73 -3.63
N ASP A 715 4.69 -11.88 -4.66
CA ASP A 715 5.17 -12.28 -5.97
C ASP A 715 6.60 -12.82 -6.01
N ARG A 716 7.42 -12.37 -5.07
CA ARG A 716 8.80 -12.82 -4.85
C ARG A 716 8.85 -13.88 -3.74
N ALA A 717 7.71 -14.54 -3.52
CA ALA A 717 7.44 -15.41 -2.39
C ALA A 717 7.76 -14.73 -1.05
N GLU A 718 7.64 -13.40 -0.92
CA GLU A 718 7.97 -12.61 0.29
C GLU A 718 7.06 -12.81 1.49
N MET A 719 7.58 -12.50 2.69
CA MET A 719 6.88 -12.50 3.96
C MET A 719 7.57 -11.46 4.84
N PRO A 720 6.84 -10.64 5.60
CA PRO A 720 7.43 -9.60 6.41
C PRO A 720 8.12 -10.22 7.63
N LEU A 721 9.39 -9.88 7.86
CA LEU A 721 10.13 -10.27 9.07
C LEU A 721 10.13 -9.17 10.13
N ALA A 722 9.97 -7.91 9.73
CA ALA A 722 9.97 -6.79 10.65
C ALA A 722 9.09 -5.67 10.10
N LYS A 723 8.83 -4.68 10.94
CA LYS A 723 8.25 -3.40 10.53
C LYS A 723 9.33 -2.49 10.00
N HIS A 724 9.04 -1.66 9.01
CA HIS A 724 9.92 -0.56 8.65
C HIS A 724 9.95 0.50 9.77
N HIS A 725 10.97 1.35 9.78
CA HIS A 725 11.01 2.50 10.69
C HIS A 725 9.87 3.48 10.36
N GLU A 726 9.03 3.77 11.35
CA GLU A 726 7.80 4.55 11.18
C GLU A 726 7.97 6.06 11.37
N ASP A 727 9.15 6.54 11.77
CA ASP A 727 9.48 7.96 11.95
C ASP A 727 10.47 8.50 10.90
N ILE A 728 10.65 7.78 9.79
CA ILE A 728 11.58 8.13 8.72
C ILE A 728 11.27 9.49 8.06
N GLY A 729 10.02 9.97 8.15
CA GLY A 729 9.63 11.32 7.70
C GLY A 729 10.38 12.45 8.42
N ARG A 730 10.99 12.18 9.59
CA ARG A 730 11.89 13.12 10.29
C ARG A 730 13.24 13.30 9.58
N ILE A 731 13.54 12.44 8.61
CA ILE A 731 14.84 12.34 7.95
C ILE A 731 14.77 12.76 6.47
N SER A 732 13.64 12.55 5.78
CA SER A 732 13.43 12.98 4.38
C SER A 732 11.98 13.45 4.13
N ILE A 733 11.78 14.49 3.29
CA ILE A 733 10.45 14.93 2.81
C ILE A 733 9.96 14.05 1.66
N ALA A 734 10.88 13.39 0.94
CA ALA A 734 10.54 12.37 -0.04
C ALA A 734 10.03 11.14 0.71
N GLY A 735 8.72 11.15 0.96
CA GLY A 735 7.99 10.01 1.53
C GLY A 735 6.95 10.33 2.58
N PHE A 736 6.46 11.58 2.65
CA PHE A 736 5.24 11.87 3.42
C PHE A 736 4.01 11.08 2.93
N ASP A 737 4.01 10.66 1.66
CA ASP A 737 2.97 9.83 1.02
C ASP A 737 3.47 8.45 0.56
N THR A 738 4.75 8.10 0.77
CA THR A 738 5.28 6.76 0.43
C THR A 738 5.48 5.93 1.69
N SER A 739 5.28 4.62 1.61
CA SER A 739 5.40 3.70 2.75
C SER A 739 6.81 3.60 3.33
N SER A 740 7.81 4.19 2.67
CA SER A 740 9.18 4.36 3.14
C SER A 740 9.72 5.72 2.72
N GLY A 741 10.41 6.43 3.62
CA GLY A 741 11.19 7.60 3.24
C GLY A 741 12.45 7.20 2.47
N VAL A 742 13.02 8.11 1.69
CA VAL A 742 14.28 7.89 0.96
C VAL A 742 15.47 7.94 1.93
N ALA A 743 15.57 6.93 2.80
CA ALA A 743 16.75 6.69 3.64
C ALA A 743 17.06 5.20 3.69
N SER A 744 18.35 4.88 3.75
CA SER A 744 18.80 3.51 3.92
C SER A 744 18.44 2.99 5.30
N GLN A 745 17.81 1.83 5.32
CA GLN A 745 17.55 1.05 6.52
C GLN A 745 18.37 -0.23 6.42
N PRO A 746 18.79 -0.83 7.54
CA PRO A 746 19.27 -2.20 7.47
C PRO A 746 18.22 -3.09 6.82
N SER A 747 18.66 -4.13 6.13
CA SER A 747 17.75 -5.05 5.46
C SER A 747 17.67 -6.37 6.22
N LEU A 748 16.45 -6.86 6.37
CA LEU A 748 16.19 -8.19 6.88
C LEU A 748 15.67 -9.05 5.74
N TRP A 749 16.40 -10.12 5.47
CA TRP A 749 16.02 -11.12 4.48
C TRP A 749 15.67 -12.41 5.20
N ARG A 750 14.85 -13.24 4.56
CA ARG A 750 14.69 -14.63 4.99
C ARG A 750 15.44 -15.54 4.03
N TYR A 751 15.88 -16.66 4.56
CA TYR A 751 16.17 -17.84 3.76
C TYR A 751 15.20 -18.95 4.12
N ASP A 752 14.79 -19.67 3.09
CA ASP A 752 13.88 -20.79 3.20
C ASP A 752 14.56 -22.05 2.67
N PHE A 753 15.82 -22.24 3.06
CA PHE A 753 16.58 -23.44 2.78
C PHE A 753 17.04 -24.10 4.08
N ILE A 754 17.39 -25.37 3.97
CA ILE A 754 18.10 -26.11 5.00
C ILE A 754 19.46 -26.58 4.44
N ARG A 755 20.47 -26.64 5.30
CA ARG A 755 21.79 -27.17 4.98
C ARG A 755 21.92 -28.57 5.56
N THR A 756 22.23 -29.55 4.71
CA THR A 756 22.34 -30.95 5.11
C THR A 756 23.60 -31.59 4.54
N ALA A 757 24.07 -32.66 5.16
CA ALA A 757 25.19 -33.45 4.68
C ALA A 757 24.85 -34.15 3.37
N GLU A 758 23.58 -34.50 3.19
CA GLU A 758 23.06 -35.28 2.09
C GLU A 758 22.82 -34.45 0.83
N HIS A 759 22.57 -33.13 0.95
CA HIS A 759 22.15 -32.25 -0.15
C HIS A 759 22.95 -30.92 -0.19
N ALA A 760 24.21 -30.94 0.25
CA ALA A 760 25.06 -29.76 0.35
C ALA A 760 25.22 -28.99 -0.99
N PRO A 761 25.30 -27.64 -0.98
CA PRO A 761 25.41 -26.76 0.19
C PRO A 761 24.08 -26.29 0.81
N GLU A 762 22.96 -26.27 0.09
CA GLU A 762 21.64 -25.81 0.56
C GLU A 762 20.49 -26.48 -0.22
N TYR A 763 19.33 -26.69 0.44
CA TYR A 763 18.11 -27.21 -0.18
C TYR A 763 16.85 -26.41 0.22
N PRO A 764 16.00 -25.98 -0.73
CA PRO A 764 16.27 -25.98 -2.17
C PRO A 764 17.35 -24.96 -2.53
N ALA A 765 18.12 -25.22 -3.58
CA ALA A 765 19.00 -24.21 -4.14
C ALA A 765 18.15 -23.16 -4.87
N TYR A 766 18.35 -21.88 -4.55
CA TYR A 766 17.52 -20.77 -5.06
C TYR A 766 17.33 -20.77 -6.59
N ARG A 767 18.37 -21.19 -7.33
CA ARG A 767 18.34 -21.24 -8.80
C ARG A 767 17.54 -22.40 -9.39
N THR A 768 17.33 -23.48 -8.64
CA THR A 768 16.58 -24.65 -9.11
C THR A 768 15.10 -24.61 -8.71
N GLY A 769 14.73 -23.72 -7.78
CA GLY A 769 13.36 -23.50 -7.34
C GLY A 769 13.31 -22.58 -6.13
N ALA A 770 12.19 -21.89 -5.95
CA ALA A 770 11.92 -21.10 -4.76
C ALA A 770 10.85 -21.77 -3.89
N VAL A 771 10.99 -21.68 -2.57
CA VAL A 771 9.94 -22.13 -1.65
C VAL A 771 8.71 -21.24 -1.80
N ASN A 772 7.59 -21.84 -2.17
CA ASN A 772 6.34 -21.09 -2.22
C ASN A 772 5.85 -20.75 -0.82
N LYS A 773 5.26 -19.57 -0.66
CA LYS A 773 4.69 -19.12 0.61
C LYS A 773 3.25 -18.73 0.40
N VAL A 774 2.36 -19.68 0.65
CA VAL A 774 0.93 -19.45 0.54
C VAL A 774 0.49 -18.65 1.76
N LEU A 775 0.19 -17.37 1.54
CA LEU A 775 -0.32 -16.46 2.56
C LEU A 775 -1.72 -16.90 3.02
N ASP A 776 -1.92 -16.88 4.34
CA ASP A 776 -3.22 -17.01 4.97
C ASP A 776 -3.45 -15.86 5.95
N VAL A 777 -4.32 -14.92 5.60
CA VAL A 777 -4.70 -13.83 6.50
C VAL A 777 -5.77 -14.34 7.47
N LYS A 778 -5.37 -14.54 8.72
CA LYS A 778 -6.26 -15.02 9.80
C LYS A 778 -7.02 -13.89 10.47
N LEU A 779 -6.33 -12.78 10.69
CA LEU A 779 -6.90 -11.62 11.36
C LEU A 779 -6.20 -10.35 10.90
N THR A 780 -6.99 -9.31 10.68
CA THR A 780 -6.51 -7.94 10.51
C THR A 780 -7.42 -7.04 11.34
N SER A 781 -6.88 -6.39 12.37
CA SER A 781 -7.63 -5.45 13.21
C SER A 781 -6.83 -4.20 13.51
N HIS A 782 -7.46 -3.26 14.22
CA HIS A 782 -6.81 -2.03 14.68
C HIS A 782 -5.68 -2.30 15.68
N ASP A 783 -5.78 -3.37 16.48
CA ASP A 783 -4.78 -3.70 17.50
C ASP A 783 -3.58 -4.47 16.93
N LEU A 784 -3.82 -5.45 16.06
CA LEU A 784 -2.77 -6.29 15.49
C LEU A 784 -3.22 -7.05 14.23
N GLN A 785 -2.24 -7.64 13.55
CA GLN A 785 -2.43 -8.44 12.35
C GLN A 785 -1.87 -9.84 12.58
N ILE A 786 -2.62 -10.88 12.20
CA ILE A 786 -2.20 -12.28 12.26
C ILE A 786 -2.29 -12.87 10.86
N PHE A 787 -1.16 -13.34 10.36
CA PHE A 787 -1.10 -14.00 9.06
C PHE A 787 -0.12 -15.17 9.11
N GLY A 788 -0.52 -16.25 8.44
CA GLY A 788 0.21 -17.49 8.31
C GLY A 788 0.83 -17.66 6.93
N PHE A 789 1.82 -18.53 6.84
CA PHE A 789 2.40 -19.01 5.60
C PHE A 789 2.53 -20.52 5.65
N GLN A 790 2.03 -21.17 4.60
CA GLN A 790 2.26 -22.59 4.35
C GLN A 790 3.34 -22.75 3.27
N MET A 791 4.33 -23.59 3.55
CA MET A 791 5.51 -23.82 2.70
C MET A 791 5.76 -25.32 2.56
N ASP A 792 5.16 -25.93 1.54
CA ASP A 792 5.21 -27.38 1.29
C ASP A 792 5.62 -27.75 -0.15
N HIS A 793 5.79 -26.75 -1.03
CA HIS A 793 6.16 -26.97 -2.42
C HIS A 793 7.10 -25.91 -2.99
N LEU A 794 7.74 -26.29 -4.11
CA LEU A 794 8.62 -25.47 -4.91
C LEU A 794 7.86 -24.84 -6.06
N ILE A 795 8.19 -23.58 -6.34
CA ILE A 795 7.79 -22.87 -7.54
C ILE A 795 9.01 -22.52 -8.40
N GLU A 796 8.77 -22.19 -9.66
CA GLU A 796 9.80 -21.73 -10.60
C GLU A 796 10.59 -20.53 -10.03
N GLY A 797 11.92 -20.66 -10.00
CA GLY A 797 12.81 -19.54 -9.72
C GLY A 797 12.68 -18.43 -10.78
N TRP A 798 13.11 -17.23 -10.43
CA TRP A 798 13.08 -16.04 -11.30
C TRP A 798 14.48 -15.45 -11.49
N ASP A 799 14.55 -14.35 -12.26
CA ASP A 799 15.79 -13.71 -12.66
C ASP A 799 16.78 -14.69 -13.30
N ASN A 800 16.28 -15.59 -14.17
CA ASN A 800 17.06 -16.54 -14.97
C ASN A 800 16.75 -16.40 -16.48
N GLU A 801 17.31 -17.28 -17.33
CA GLU A 801 17.13 -17.23 -18.80
C GLU A 801 15.69 -17.50 -19.27
N ARG A 802 14.86 -18.13 -18.44
CA ARG A 802 13.48 -18.53 -18.81
C ARG A 802 12.42 -17.66 -18.16
N ARG A 803 12.70 -17.10 -16.99
CA ARG A 803 11.76 -16.30 -16.21
C ARG A 803 12.43 -15.01 -15.71
N PRO A 804 11.93 -13.82 -16.10
CA PRO A 804 12.45 -12.54 -15.62
C PRO A 804 12.01 -12.30 -14.17
N ASN A 805 12.16 -11.06 -13.68
CA ASN A 805 11.66 -10.66 -12.38
C ASN A 805 10.15 -11.00 -12.25
N PRO A 806 9.65 -11.44 -11.07
CA PRO A 806 8.24 -11.82 -10.90
C PRO A 806 7.24 -10.74 -11.29
N ALA A 807 7.59 -9.46 -11.14
CA ALA A 807 6.76 -8.35 -11.60
C ALA A 807 6.51 -8.39 -13.12
N LEU A 808 7.42 -8.96 -13.92
CA LEU A 808 7.29 -9.03 -15.37
C LEU A 808 6.78 -10.40 -15.86
N ALA A 809 6.82 -11.42 -15.00
CA ALA A 809 6.59 -12.82 -15.38
C ALA A 809 5.10 -13.22 -15.35
N SER A 810 4.81 -14.43 -15.84
CA SER A 810 3.56 -15.12 -15.56
C SER A 810 3.50 -15.58 -14.09
N ILE A 811 2.31 -16.07 -13.70
CA ILE A 811 2.09 -16.83 -12.47
C ILE A 811 3.14 -17.96 -12.42
N PRO A 812 3.87 -18.14 -11.30
CA PRO A 812 4.93 -19.11 -11.20
C PRO A 812 4.35 -20.52 -11.13
N ARG A 813 4.93 -21.46 -11.88
CA ARG A 813 4.49 -22.85 -11.82
C ARG A 813 5.04 -23.57 -10.60
N ARG A 814 4.25 -24.46 -10.00
CA ARG A 814 4.68 -25.51 -9.08
C ARG A 814 5.53 -26.51 -9.86
N ILE A 815 6.75 -26.71 -9.41
CA ILE A 815 7.72 -27.62 -10.06
C ILE A 815 7.95 -28.91 -9.26
N GLY A 816 7.46 -28.97 -8.03
CA GLY A 816 7.53 -30.16 -7.18
C GLY A 816 7.17 -29.85 -5.74
N ASP A 817 7.10 -30.88 -4.91
CA ASP A 817 6.97 -30.74 -3.46
C ASP A 817 8.32 -30.43 -2.84
N LEU A 818 8.34 -29.84 -1.65
CA LEU A 818 9.54 -29.85 -0.84
C LEU A 818 9.81 -31.29 -0.38
N GLU A 819 10.97 -31.82 -0.76
CA GLU A 819 11.32 -33.21 -0.49
C GLU A 819 11.83 -33.44 0.92
N LEU A 820 12.50 -32.44 1.51
CA LEU A 820 13.21 -32.60 2.77
C LEU A 820 12.42 -32.12 3.98
N PHE A 821 11.55 -31.12 3.81
CA PHE A 821 10.77 -30.55 4.90
C PHE A 821 9.47 -29.91 4.41
N GLU A 822 8.53 -29.71 5.33
CA GLU A 822 7.44 -28.74 5.19
C GLU A 822 7.55 -27.73 6.34
N ARG A 823 7.13 -26.50 6.10
CA ARG A 823 7.18 -25.43 7.09
C ARG A 823 5.83 -24.70 7.19
N SER A 824 5.37 -24.53 8.41
CA SER A 824 4.31 -23.59 8.76
C SER A 824 4.90 -22.43 9.56
N HIS A 825 4.38 -21.24 9.33
CA HIS A 825 4.84 -20.02 9.97
C HIS A 825 3.65 -19.10 10.24
N THR A 826 3.58 -18.49 11.42
CA THR A 826 2.59 -17.46 11.77
C THR A 826 3.33 -16.23 12.27
N SER A 827 2.96 -15.07 11.76
CA SER A 827 3.48 -13.77 12.17
C SER A 827 2.38 -12.95 12.83
N TYR A 828 2.75 -12.21 13.88
CA TYR A 828 1.88 -11.33 14.64
C TYR A 828 2.46 -9.92 14.58
N GLY A 829 1.89 -9.09 13.70
CA GLY A 829 2.27 -7.68 13.56
C GLY A 829 1.54 -6.84 14.60
N LEU A 830 2.28 -6.30 15.58
CA LEU A 830 1.70 -5.46 16.64
C LEU A 830 1.58 -4.01 16.19
N ARG A 831 0.47 -3.33 16.50
CA ARG A 831 0.43 -1.86 16.33
C ARG A 831 1.48 -1.20 17.24
N SER A 832 2.32 -0.36 16.65
CA SER A 832 3.31 0.46 17.36
C SER A 832 2.68 1.67 18.03
N ARG A 833 3.47 2.41 18.81
CA ARG A 833 3.05 3.65 19.50
C ARG A 833 3.04 4.88 18.60
N VAL A 834 2.50 4.72 17.41
CA VAL A 834 2.25 5.79 16.44
C VAL A 834 0.77 6.16 16.49
N ASN A 835 0.47 7.44 16.66
CA ASN A 835 -0.89 7.95 16.46
C ASN A 835 -1.13 8.17 14.96
N TYR A 836 -1.56 7.11 14.29
CA TYR A 836 -1.86 7.08 12.87
C TYR A 836 -3.00 8.01 12.43
N TYR A 837 -3.89 8.40 13.35
CA TYR A 837 -4.93 9.38 13.06
C TYR A 837 -4.31 10.77 12.88
N LEU A 838 -3.40 11.19 13.76
CA LEU A 838 -2.63 12.43 13.59
C LEU A 838 -1.70 12.36 12.37
N LYS A 839 -0.90 11.30 12.29
CA LYS A 839 0.12 11.09 11.25
C LYS A 839 -0.50 11.16 9.84
N TRP A 840 -1.59 10.43 9.59
CA TRP A 840 -2.16 10.29 8.24
C TRP A 840 -3.39 11.17 7.97
N ASN A 841 -4.35 11.37 8.90
CA ASN A 841 -5.54 12.20 8.61
C ASN A 841 -5.22 13.70 8.61
N HIS A 842 -4.29 14.09 9.47
CA HIS A 842 -3.94 15.49 9.68
C HIS A 842 -2.55 15.83 9.16
N ARG A 843 -1.85 14.85 8.58
CA ARG A 843 -0.48 14.97 8.07
C ARG A 843 0.50 15.58 9.09
N ARG A 844 0.31 15.20 10.36
CA ARG A 844 1.12 15.60 11.52
C ARG A 844 2.11 14.49 11.87
N GLU A 845 3.09 14.26 11.01
CA GLU A 845 4.09 13.18 11.15
C GLU A 845 4.84 13.29 12.49
N PHE A 846 5.38 14.47 12.84
CA PHE A 846 6.21 14.62 14.03
C PHE A 846 5.40 14.45 15.31
N GLU A 847 4.17 14.97 15.34
CA GLU A 847 3.23 14.82 16.45
C GLU A 847 2.75 13.36 16.59
N GLY A 848 2.39 12.73 15.46
CA GLY A 848 1.90 11.35 15.42
C GLY A 848 2.95 10.31 15.80
N THR A 849 4.24 10.62 15.60
CA THR A 849 5.38 9.75 15.93
C THR A 849 6.06 10.08 17.26
N LYS A 850 5.52 11.00 18.06
CA LYS A 850 6.17 11.45 19.32
C LYS A 850 6.43 10.31 20.32
N ASP A 851 5.52 9.33 20.37
CA ASP A 851 5.57 8.20 21.29
C ASP A 851 6.14 6.93 20.64
N TYR A 852 6.54 7.01 19.36
CA TYR A 852 7.18 5.90 18.67
C TYR A 852 8.53 5.57 19.32
N ARG A 853 8.71 4.30 19.69
CA ARG A 853 9.97 3.75 20.21
C ARG A 853 10.50 2.60 19.35
N GLY A 854 9.65 2.08 18.46
CA GLY A 854 9.94 0.90 17.65
C GLY A 854 8.68 0.17 17.22
N GLY A 855 8.86 -0.82 16.36
CA GLY A 855 7.82 -1.74 15.91
C GLY A 855 8.22 -3.19 16.18
N ILE A 856 7.24 -4.07 16.37
CA ILE A 856 7.47 -5.48 16.66
C ILE A 856 6.68 -6.37 15.68
N ILE A 857 7.33 -7.43 15.20
CA ILE A 857 6.65 -8.63 14.70
C ILE A 857 7.11 -9.84 15.53
N TRP A 858 6.16 -10.61 16.03
CA TRP A 858 6.42 -11.90 16.67
C TRP A 858 6.18 -13.03 15.67
N HIS A 859 7.05 -14.03 15.71
CA HIS A 859 7.05 -15.15 14.78
C HIS A 859 6.99 -16.47 15.52
N GLU A 860 6.12 -17.35 15.07
CA GLU A 860 6.00 -18.72 15.55
C GLU A 860 5.96 -19.67 14.34
N GLY A 861 6.58 -20.84 14.43
CA GLY A 861 6.46 -21.81 13.36
C GLY A 861 7.08 -23.16 13.65
N GLN A 862 6.88 -24.06 12.70
CA GLN A 862 7.31 -25.45 12.77
C GLN A 862 7.92 -25.89 11.45
N ILE A 863 8.93 -26.76 11.54
CA ILE A 863 9.57 -27.42 10.41
C ILE A 863 9.45 -28.91 10.65
N ARG A 864 8.67 -29.61 9.82
CA ARG A 864 8.56 -31.07 9.86
C ARG A 864 9.46 -31.65 8.79
N PHE A 865 10.39 -32.51 9.17
CA PHE A 865 11.26 -33.18 8.23
C PHE A 865 10.56 -34.36 7.56
N LYS A 866 10.79 -34.54 6.26
CA LYS A 866 10.18 -35.61 5.45
C LYS A 866 11.14 -36.78 5.23
N LYS A 867 12.43 -36.60 5.52
CA LYS A 867 13.49 -37.60 5.39
C LYS A 867 14.37 -37.58 6.63
N ASP A 868 15.10 -38.67 6.86
CA ASP A 868 16.22 -38.70 7.79
C ASP A 868 17.35 -37.85 7.23
N LEU A 869 17.86 -36.90 8.01
CA LEU A 869 18.85 -35.92 7.55
C LEU A 869 19.90 -35.64 8.63
N THR A 870 21.08 -35.21 8.20
CA THR A 870 22.13 -34.67 9.06
C THR A 870 22.33 -33.20 8.74
N LEU A 871 21.92 -32.32 9.65
CA LEU A 871 22.04 -30.87 9.48
C LEU A 871 23.51 -30.42 9.46
N ARG A 872 23.82 -29.35 8.70
CA ARG A 872 25.20 -28.86 8.49
C ARG A 872 25.35 -27.35 8.63
N GLY A 873 26.51 -26.90 9.10
CA GLY A 873 26.89 -25.49 9.21
C GLY A 873 26.51 -24.86 10.55
N ALA A 874 27.03 -23.66 10.82
CA ALA A 874 26.79 -22.94 12.08
C ALA A 874 25.31 -22.61 12.28
N VAL A 875 24.60 -22.25 11.20
CA VAL A 875 23.15 -22.06 11.17
C VAL A 875 22.56 -22.98 10.09
N PRO A 876 22.18 -24.23 10.41
CA PRO A 876 21.70 -25.17 9.40
C PRO A 876 20.36 -24.80 8.80
N VAL A 877 19.48 -24.18 9.60
CA VAL A 877 18.16 -23.74 9.16
C VAL A 877 18.02 -22.24 9.44
N PRO A 878 18.53 -21.38 8.55
CA PRO A 878 18.40 -19.93 8.70
C PRO A 878 16.91 -19.52 8.64
N LEU A 879 16.53 -18.59 9.51
CA LEU A 879 15.16 -18.03 9.56
C LEU A 879 15.16 -16.52 9.33
N VAL A 880 16.22 -15.84 9.76
CA VAL A 880 16.45 -14.41 9.59
C VAL A 880 17.89 -14.20 9.13
N VAL A 881 18.06 -13.30 8.18
CA VAL A 881 19.36 -12.75 7.82
C VAL A 881 19.32 -11.26 7.94
N MET A 882 20.26 -10.75 8.72
CA MET A 882 20.48 -9.34 8.89
C MET A 882 21.62 -8.92 7.99
N ASP A 883 21.28 -8.17 6.96
CA ASP A 883 22.23 -7.58 6.04
C ASP A 883 22.34 -6.10 6.36
N GLY A 884 23.55 -5.68 6.72
CA GLY A 884 23.90 -4.28 6.86
C GLY A 884 25.18 -3.98 6.11
N PRO A 885 25.32 -2.82 5.48
CA PRO A 885 26.59 -2.34 4.98
C PRO A 885 27.51 -2.06 6.20
N GLY A 886 28.23 -3.08 6.67
CA GLY A 886 29.27 -2.85 7.68
C GLY A 886 30.50 -2.17 7.07
N GLY A 887 31.28 -1.52 7.94
CA GLY A 887 32.57 -0.90 7.61
C GLY A 887 32.49 0.57 7.16
N ALA A 888 33.55 1.33 7.46
CA ALA A 888 33.74 2.69 6.95
C ALA A 888 33.85 2.67 5.41
N PRO A 889 33.36 3.71 4.72
CA PRO A 889 32.82 4.96 5.25
C PRO A 889 31.33 4.92 5.66
N TYR A 890 30.66 3.76 5.64
CA TYR A 890 29.19 3.72 5.64
C TYR A 890 28.52 3.39 6.99
N ARG A 891 29.27 3.03 8.05
CA ARG A 891 28.84 3.05 9.48
C ARG A 891 27.36 2.62 9.78
N GLN A 892 26.80 1.57 9.16
CA GLN A 892 25.43 1.14 9.53
C GLN A 892 25.39 0.14 10.67
N PHE A 893 26.36 -0.76 10.76
CA PHE A 893 26.62 -1.50 11.99
C PHE A 893 28.05 -1.21 12.36
N ASP A 894 28.25 -0.45 13.43
CA ASP A 894 29.56 -0.30 14.05
C ASP A 894 29.65 -1.07 15.38
N HIS A 895 28.55 -1.70 15.82
CA HIS A 895 28.50 -2.61 16.96
C HIS A 895 27.59 -3.82 16.70
N LEU A 896 27.97 -4.96 17.25
CA LEU A 896 27.12 -6.15 17.39
C LEU A 896 26.93 -6.43 18.88
N PHE A 897 25.67 -6.59 19.31
CA PHE A 897 25.34 -7.12 20.62
C PHE A 897 24.70 -8.48 20.49
N VAL A 898 25.17 -9.46 21.27
CA VAL A 898 24.57 -10.79 21.34
C VAL A 898 24.68 -11.35 22.75
N THR A 899 23.60 -11.91 23.28
CA THR A 899 23.65 -12.74 24.49
C THR A 899 24.07 -14.14 24.09
N ASP A 900 25.37 -14.37 24.00
CA ASP A 900 25.91 -15.67 23.63
C ASP A 900 25.75 -16.67 24.78
N ARG A 901 25.31 -17.88 24.46
CA ARG A 901 25.03 -18.95 25.42
C ARG A 901 26.27 -19.35 26.22
N ASP A 902 27.43 -19.38 25.58
CA ASP A 902 28.66 -19.91 26.18
C ASP A 902 29.59 -18.79 26.66
N ARG A 903 29.47 -17.60 26.08
CA ARG A 903 30.34 -16.44 26.37
C ARG A 903 29.65 -15.30 27.13
N GLY A 904 28.36 -15.42 27.43
CA GLY A 904 27.57 -14.35 28.02
C GLY A 904 27.28 -13.21 27.04
N THR A 905 26.95 -12.03 27.55
CA THR A 905 26.63 -10.88 26.70
C THR A 905 27.89 -10.27 26.08
N LEU A 906 27.98 -10.32 24.76
CA LEU A 906 29.06 -9.75 23.96
C LEU A 906 28.61 -8.42 23.36
N GLY A 907 29.48 -7.40 23.45
CA GLY A 907 29.38 -6.14 22.71
C GLY A 907 30.64 -5.98 21.87
N ILE A 908 30.53 -6.07 20.55
CA ILE A 908 31.67 -6.12 19.63
C ILE A 908 31.63 -4.86 18.79
N ALA A 909 32.65 -4.01 18.92
CA ALA A 909 32.86 -2.90 18.01
C ALA A 909 33.38 -3.44 16.67
N LEU A 910 32.80 -2.96 15.57
CA LEU A 910 33.13 -3.35 14.20
C LEU A 910 33.94 -2.21 13.58
N THR A 911 35.26 -2.23 13.74
CA THR A 911 36.12 -1.16 13.22
C THR A 911 36.72 -1.53 11.85
N PRO A 912 36.96 -0.55 10.95
CA PRO A 912 37.52 -0.83 9.62
C PRO A 912 38.97 -1.36 9.64
N GLN A 913 39.64 -1.29 10.79
CA GLN A 913 41.06 -1.62 10.97
C GLN A 913 41.25 -3.07 11.42
N ASP A 914 40.18 -3.72 11.89
CA ASP A 914 40.20 -5.08 12.38
C ASP A 914 40.06 -6.08 11.21
N LYS A 915 40.93 -7.09 11.21
CA LYS A 915 40.87 -8.21 10.25
C LYS A 915 39.76 -9.17 10.67
N GLU A 916 38.93 -9.61 9.70
CA GLU A 916 37.92 -10.69 9.79
C GLU A 916 37.15 -10.75 11.13
N HIS A 917 35.96 -10.14 11.17
CA HIS A 917 35.03 -10.25 12.31
C HIS A 917 34.12 -11.48 12.13
N HIS A 918 34.68 -12.68 11.98
CA HIS A 918 33.86 -13.89 11.97
C HIS A 918 33.50 -14.32 13.40
N ILE A 919 32.24 -14.14 13.79
CA ILE A 919 31.67 -14.66 15.02
C ILE A 919 30.45 -15.55 14.72
N ALA A 920 30.54 -16.78 15.22
CA ALA A 920 29.43 -17.71 15.26
C ALA A 920 29.21 -18.19 16.69
N GLY A 921 28.00 -18.63 17.00
CA GLY A 921 27.66 -19.10 18.33
C GLY A 921 26.19 -19.43 18.46
N ARG A 922 25.73 -19.46 19.72
CA ARG A 922 24.33 -19.75 20.04
C ARG A 922 23.78 -18.62 20.89
N ILE A 923 22.56 -18.19 20.58
CA ILE A 923 21.88 -17.19 21.38
C ILE A 923 21.37 -17.90 22.65
N ALA A 924 21.63 -17.33 23.82
CA ALA A 924 21.08 -17.85 25.07
C ALA A 924 19.53 -17.92 25.00
N PRO A 925 18.87 -18.90 25.65
CA PRO A 925 17.42 -18.92 25.72
C PRO A 925 16.85 -17.61 26.30
N GLY A 926 15.86 -17.01 25.64
CA GLY A 926 15.35 -15.69 26.01
C GLY A 926 16.25 -14.52 25.57
N GLY A 927 17.39 -14.82 24.96
CA GLY A 927 18.41 -13.86 24.57
C GLY A 927 18.08 -13.04 23.33
N TYR A 928 19.07 -12.28 22.86
CA TYR A 928 18.95 -11.43 21.69
C TYR A 928 20.24 -11.33 20.89
N LEU A 929 20.09 -10.88 19.64
CA LEU A 929 21.14 -10.40 18.77
C LEU A 929 20.66 -9.11 18.06
N ALA A 930 21.47 -8.07 18.10
CA ALA A 930 21.21 -6.82 17.41
C ALA A 930 22.49 -6.25 16.80
N ALA A 931 22.40 -5.73 15.58
CA ALA A 931 23.49 -4.98 14.96
C ALA A 931 23.12 -3.49 14.99
N MET A 932 23.97 -2.68 15.62
CA MET A 932 23.74 -1.27 15.95
C MET A 932 24.90 -0.39 15.50
N PRO A 933 24.77 0.94 15.63
CA PRO A 933 23.60 1.78 15.48
C PRO A 933 23.51 2.28 14.04
N THR A 934 22.35 2.79 13.65
CA THR A 934 22.23 3.63 12.45
C THR A 934 21.62 4.99 12.83
N ASP A 935 21.73 5.98 11.95
CA ASP A 935 21.01 7.26 12.11
C ASP A 935 19.46 7.10 12.08
N VAL A 936 18.92 5.97 11.61
CA VAL A 936 17.48 5.65 11.56
C VAL A 936 17.03 4.74 12.71
N GLY A 937 17.94 4.12 13.46
CA GLY A 937 17.67 3.10 14.48
C GLY A 937 18.31 1.75 14.15
N TYR A 938 17.81 0.61 14.65
CA TYR A 938 18.36 -0.71 14.32
C TYR A 938 17.33 -1.84 14.44
N TYR A 939 17.68 -3.02 13.93
CA TYR A 939 16.88 -4.23 14.14
C TYR A 939 17.50 -5.14 15.21
N ALA A 940 16.65 -5.83 15.94
CA ALA A 940 17.04 -6.85 16.90
C ALA A 940 16.21 -8.11 16.69
N VAL A 941 16.84 -9.27 16.81
CA VAL A 941 16.18 -10.57 16.91
C VAL A 941 16.27 -11.02 18.35
N LEU A 942 15.14 -11.26 19.00
CA LEU A 942 15.07 -11.76 20.37
C LEU A 942 14.38 -13.11 20.38
N THR A 943 14.90 -14.06 21.14
CA THR A 943 14.41 -15.45 21.13
C THR A 943 13.54 -15.72 22.35
N SER A 944 12.65 -16.71 22.26
CA SER A 944 11.97 -17.25 23.44
C SER A 944 12.90 -18.14 24.27
N SER A 945 12.53 -18.37 25.53
CA SER A 945 13.22 -19.31 26.44
C SER A 945 13.18 -20.76 25.98
N GLU A 946 12.26 -21.11 25.08
CA GLU A 946 12.09 -22.47 24.55
C GLU A 946 12.85 -22.68 23.23
N SER A 947 13.33 -21.60 22.60
CA SER A 947 13.96 -21.68 21.30
C SER A 947 15.48 -21.77 21.39
N ASP A 948 16.07 -22.60 20.53
CA ASP A 948 17.50 -22.92 20.52
C ASP A 948 18.17 -22.38 19.25
N PHE A 949 18.40 -21.07 19.24
CA PHE A 949 18.90 -20.36 18.07
C PHE A 949 20.42 -20.35 17.97
N ALA A 950 20.93 -20.47 16.75
CA ALA A 950 22.30 -20.24 16.38
C ALA A 950 22.43 -18.94 15.57
N TYR A 951 23.63 -18.36 15.57
CA TYR A 951 23.98 -17.24 14.73
C TYR A 951 25.37 -17.42 14.11
N ASP A 952 25.57 -16.81 12.95
CA ASP A 952 26.82 -16.86 12.20
C ASP A 952 26.99 -15.57 11.40
N SER A 953 28.03 -14.79 11.70
CA SER A 953 28.39 -13.62 10.92
C SER A 953 29.36 -14.01 9.81
N GLN A 954 28.92 -13.87 8.57
CA GLN A 954 29.71 -14.23 7.40
C GLN A 954 30.28 -12.98 6.73
N ASP A 955 31.52 -13.09 6.25
CA ASP A 955 32.11 -12.13 5.34
C ASP A 955 31.57 -12.42 3.93
N TRP A 956 30.59 -11.64 3.50
CA TRP A 956 29.84 -11.90 2.27
C TRP A 956 30.69 -11.70 0.99
N ASP A 957 31.76 -10.90 1.07
CA ASP A 957 32.62 -10.61 -0.08
C ASP A 957 34.05 -10.25 0.38
N LYS A 958 35.03 -11.08 0.03
CA LYS A 958 36.44 -10.84 0.36
C LYS A 958 37.05 -9.64 -0.37
N SER A 959 36.41 -9.12 -1.42
CA SER A 959 36.86 -7.96 -2.19
C SER A 959 36.44 -6.62 -1.59
N VAL A 960 35.51 -6.63 -0.62
CA VAL A 960 35.09 -5.45 0.15
C VAL A 960 35.21 -5.83 1.62
N ALA A 961 36.24 -5.33 2.32
CA ALA A 961 36.51 -5.65 3.74
C ALA A 961 35.32 -5.31 4.66
N LYS A 962 34.34 -6.21 4.78
CA LYS A 962 33.04 -5.93 5.42
C LYS A 962 32.47 -7.16 6.12
N PHE A 963 32.38 -7.06 7.45
CA PHE A 963 31.30 -7.66 8.22
C PHE A 963 29.97 -7.15 7.63
N GLY A 964 29.06 -8.01 7.21
CA GLY A 964 27.88 -7.49 6.49
C GLY A 964 26.64 -8.36 6.46
N ARG A 965 26.78 -9.62 6.88
CA ARG A 965 25.69 -10.58 6.87
C ARG A 965 25.71 -11.42 8.12
N ILE A 966 24.60 -11.45 8.85
CA ILE A 966 24.42 -12.29 10.03
C ILE A 966 23.26 -13.22 9.78
N GLU A 967 23.53 -14.52 9.75
CA GLU A 967 22.50 -15.54 9.68
C GLU A 967 22.05 -15.92 11.09
N ILE A 968 20.74 -16.06 11.28
CA ILE A 968 20.11 -16.37 12.57
C ILE A 968 19.04 -17.43 12.31
N GLY A 969 19.09 -18.54 13.03
CA GLY A 969 18.21 -19.66 12.75
C GLY A 969 18.30 -20.79 13.77
N VAL A 970 17.80 -21.96 13.40
CA VAL A 970 17.70 -23.13 14.29
C VAL A 970 18.49 -24.33 13.77
N GLY A 971 18.63 -25.35 14.62
CA GLY A 971 19.40 -26.55 14.35
C GLY A 971 20.84 -26.46 14.85
N ARG A 972 21.60 -27.56 14.68
CA ARG A 972 23.04 -27.64 15.03
C ARG A 972 23.80 -28.39 13.96
N ASP A 973 25.06 -28.02 13.74
CA ASP A 973 25.95 -28.80 12.87
C ASP A 973 26.04 -30.25 13.39
N GLY A 974 25.89 -31.20 12.48
CA GLY A 974 25.87 -32.63 12.79
C GLY A 974 24.59 -33.16 13.46
N GLN A 975 23.58 -32.32 13.71
CA GLN A 975 22.31 -32.78 14.28
C GLN A 975 21.62 -33.76 13.31
N LYS A 976 21.34 -34.97 13.80
CA LYS A 976 20.54 -35.96 13.08
C LYS A 976 19.07 -35.74 13.40
N VAL A 977 18.25 -35.60 12.36
CA VAL A 977 16.79 -35.49 12.45
C VAL A 977 16.14 -36.66 11.73
N LYS A 978 14.96 -37.08 12.20
CA LYS A 978 14.19 -38.18 11.62
C LYS A 978 13.04 -37.69 10.76
N ALA A 979 12.65 -38.49 9.77
CA ALA A 979 11.38 -38.27 9.08
C ALA A 979 10.22 -38.20 10.09
N GLY A 980 9.38 -37.17 9.97
CA GLY A 980 8.29 -36.85 10.88
C GLY A 980 8.68 -35.99 12.10
N GLU A 981 9.96 -35.86 12.41
CA GLU A 981 10.46 -34.99 13.49
C GLU A 981 10.13 -33.52 13.21
N VAL A 982 9.80 -32.77 14.26
CA VAL A 982 9.39 -31.37 14.17
C VAL A 982 10.33 -30.49 14.99
N LEU A 983 10.92 -29.49 14.35
CA LEU A 983 11.57 -28.37 15.03
C LEU A 983 10.62 -27.19 15.11
N SER A 984 10.32 -26.74 16.33
CA SER A 984 9.53 -25.54 16.59
C SER A 984 10.43 -24.35 16.90
N TYR A 985 9.99 -23.15 16.55
CA TYR A 985 10.72 -21.92 16.84
C TYR A 985 9.74 -20.78 17.16
N ARG A 986 10.15 -19.90 18.09
CA ARG A 986 9.43 -18.67 18.45
C ARG A 986 10.44 -17.54 18.70
N PHE A 987 10.28 -16.43 17.99
CA PHE A 987 11.18 -15.29 18.09
C PHE A 987 10.48 -13.97 17.77
N MET A 988 11.02 -12.88 18.30
CA MET A 988 10.64 -11.51 18.02
C MET A 988 11.65 -10.90 17.08
N VAL A 989 11.16 -10.11 16.12
CA VAL A 989 11.99 -9.13 15.42
C VAL A 989 11.46 -7.75 15.75
N ALA A 990 12.35 -6.92 16.30
CA ALA A 990 12.04 -5.57 16.70
C ALA A 990 12.83 -4.56 15.87
N THR A 991 12.13 -3.53 15.41
CA THR A 991 12.68 -2.32 14.82
C THR A 991 12.74 -1.28 15.93
N LEU A 992 13.92 -0.74 16.23
CA LEU A 992 14.13 0.08 17.43
C LEU A 992 14.59 1.48 17.06
N ASN A 993 13.90 2.49 17.58
CA ASN A 993 14.24 3.90 17.42
C ASN A 993 15.16 4.38 18.56
N ASP A 994 16.19 3.59 18.86
CA ASP A 994 17.27 3.98 19.76
C ASP A 994 18.56 4.12 18.93
N ARG A 995 19.32 5.17 19.23
CA ARG A 995 20.57 5.51 18.51
C ARG A 995 21.78 5.42 19.42
N ARG A 996 21.58 5.03 20.68
CA ARG A 996 22.66 4.80 21.64
C ARG A 996 23.30 3.45 21.35
N VAL A 997 24.62 3.39 21.44
CA VAL A 997 25.36 2.13 21.44
C VAL A 997 25.26 1.53 22.84
N SER A 998 24.21 0.77 23.11
CA SER A 998 23.96 0.14 24.41
C SER A 998 23.00 -1.04 24.26
N ASN A 999 23.16 -2.05 25.12
CA ASN A 999 22.21 -3.16 25.22
C ASN A 999 21.12 -2.94 26.29
N GLU A 1000 21.08 -1.79 26.97
CA GLU A 1000 20.11 -1.51 28.04
C GLU A 1000 18.64 -1.68 27.58
N LEU A 1001 18.31 -1.15 26.40
CA LEU A 1001 16.95 -1.29 25.84
C LEU A 1001 16.63 -2.75 25.50
N LEU A 1002 17.59 -3.51 24.97
CA LEU A 1002 17.40 -4.93 24.66
C LEU A 1002 17.19 -5.77 25.92
N GLU A 1003 17.96 -5.49 26.97
CA GLU A 1003 17.79 -6.10 28.28
C GLU A 1003 16.44 -5.74 28.91
N ASP A 1004 16.01 -4.49 28.77
CA ASP A 1004 14.71 -4.06 29.25
C ASP A 1004 13.56 -4.75 28.50
N MET A 1005 13.66 -4.86 27.18
CA MET A 1005 12.68 -5.59 26.36
C MET A 1005 12.64 -7.08 26.71
N ARG A 1006 13.81 -7.73 26.85
CA ARG A 1006 13.92 -9.13 27.28
C ARG A 1006 13.13 -9.38 28.56
N ARG A 1007 13.29 -8.50 29.56
CA ARG A 1007 12.54 -8.56 30.82
C ARG A 1007 11.07 -8.20 30.64
N ALA A 1008 10.75 -7.10 29.94
CA ALA A 1008 9.39 -6.59 29.76
C ALA A 1008 8.46 -7.62 29.11
N TYR A 1009 8.97 -8.36 28.12
CA TYR A 1009 8.23 -9.38 27.39
C TYR A 1009 8.43 -10.80 27.96
N ASN A 1010 9.02 -10.97 29.15
CA ASN A 1010 9.28 -12.27 29.79
C ASN A 1010 9.98 -13.29 28.84
N LEU A 1011 10.94 -12.84 28.04
CA LEU A 1011 11.55 -13.71 27.02
C LEU A 1011 12.37 -14.84 27.64
N ASP A 1012 12.92 -14.66 28.84
CA ASP A 1012 13.59 -15.70 29.62
C ASP A 1012 12.66 -16.77 30.18
N GLY A 1013 11.35 -16.62 29.95
CA GLY A 1013 10.32 -17.37 30.64
C GLY A 1013 9.91 -16.69 31.95
N GLY A 1014 8.86 -17.20 32.58
CA GLY A 1014 8.29 -16.62 33.80
C GLY A 1014 7.24 -15.54 33.54
N ARG A 1015 6.98 -14.72 34.57
CA ARG A 1015 5.81 -13.82 34.66
C ARG A 1015 6.12 -12.50 35.38
N SER A 1016 7.38 -12.07 35.41
CA SER A 1016 7.85 -10.95 36.25
C SER A 1016 8.05 -9.63 35.50
N GLY A 1017 7.89 -9.63 34.17
CA GLY A 1017 8.10 -8.48 33.30
C GLY A 1017 7.16 -7.31 33.55
N TYR A 1018 6.00 -7.61 34.13
CA TYR A 1018 5.00 -6.64 34.60
C TYR A 1018 4.12 -7.29 35.68
N PRO A 1019 3.61 -6.51 36.67
CA PRO A 1019 2.69 -7.05 37.66
C PRO A 1019 1.35 -7.41 37.01
N VAL A 1020 0.86 -8.62 37.26
CA VAL A 1020 -0.45 -9.08 36.81
C VAL A 1020 -1.14 -9.88 37.91
N SER A 1021 -2.42 -9.59 38.15
CA SER A 1021 -3.28 -10.35 39.06
C SER A 1021 -4.57 -10.72 38.35
N VAL A 1022 -4.81 -12.02 38.15
CA VAL A 1022 -6.03 -12.52 37.49
C VAL A 1022 -7.08 -12.81 38.55
N LYS A 1023 -8.25 -12.17 38.43
CA LYS A 1023 -9.41 -12.31 39.31
C LYS A 1023 -10.41 -13.35 38.78
N VAL A 1024 -10.58 -13.41 37.47
CA VAL A 1024 -11.47 -14.35 36.76
C VAL A 1024 -10.73 -14.90 35.55
N GLY A 1025 -10.83 -16.21 35.30
CA GLY A 1025 -10.04 -16.91 34.29
C GLY A 1025 -8.69 -17.39 34.82
N LYS A 1026 -7.83 -17.86 33.91
CA LYS A 1026 -6.53 -18.47 34.28
C LYS A 1026 -5.39 -17.92 33.43
N LEU A 1027 -4.32 -17.46 34.07
CA LEU A 1027 -3.08 -17.12 33.39
C LEU A 1027 -2.37 -18.39 32.89
N LEU A 1028 -2.31 -18.55 31.57
CA LEU A 1028 -1.65 -19.69 30.91
C LEU A 1028 -0.18 -19.40 30.66
N ASP A 1029 0.11 -18.30 29.98
CA ASP A 1029 1.45 -17.90 29.54
C ASP A 1029 1.59 -16.37 29.63
N ALA A 1030 2.82 -15.88 29.83
CA ALA A 1030 3.15 -14.45 29.82
C ALA A 1030 4.39 -14.14 28.98
N GLN A 1031 4.95 -15.14 28.30
CA GLN A 1031 6.06 -14.95 27.37
C GLN A 1031 5.55 -14.28 26.09
N PHE A 1032 6.01 -13.06 25.88
CA PHE A 1032 5.59 -12.12 24.85
C PHE A 1032 4.10 -11.73 24.95
N PHE A 1033 3.18 -12.65 24.68
CA PHE A 1033 1.74 -12.45 24.90
C PHE A 1033 1.36 -12.73 26.34
N LEU A 1034 0.58 -11.83 26.95
CA LEU A 1034 -0.21 -12.18 28.13
C LEU A 1034 -1.36 -13.09 27.68
N THR A 1035 -1.22 -14.40 27.87
CA THR A 1035 -2.22 -15.39 27.46
C THR A 1035 -3.06 -15.84 28.64
N LEU A 1036 -4.36 -15.61 28.55
CA LEU A 1036 -5.37 -16.01 29.51
C LEU A 1036 -6.29 -17.08 28.91
N GLU A 1037 -6.80 -17.98 29.75
CA GLU A 1037 -8.00 -18.77 29.47
C GLU A 1037 -9.19 -18.08 30.12
N ALA A 1038 -10.23 -17.80 29.34
CA ALA A 1038 -11.47 -17.24 29.86
C ALA A 1038 -12.21 -18.28 30.73
N GLU A 1039 -12.87 -17.80 31.79
CA GLU A 1039 -13.82 -18.57 32.58
C GLU A 1039 -15.22 -18.04 32.28
N GLY A 1040 -16.11 -18.89 31.77
CA GLY A 1040 -17.46 -18.46 31.40
C GLY A 1040 -17.50 -17.41 30.27
N GLY A 1041 -16.48 -17.34 29.42
CA GLY A 1041 -16.38 -16.39 28.31
C GLY A 1041 -15.84 -15.00 28.70
N GLU A 1042 -15.29 -14.85 29.91
CA GLU A 1042 -14.62 -13.62 30.36
C GLU A 1042 -13.29 -13.87 31.09
N ALA A 1043 -12.46 -12.84 31.12
CA ALA A 1043 -11.28 -12.74 31.96
C ALA A 1043 -11.24 -11.37 32.63
N VAL A 1044 -10.92 -11.33 33.92
CA VAL A 1044 -10.78 -10.10 34.71
C VAL A 1044 -9.42 -10.08 35.36
N LEU A 1045 -8.69 -8.98 35.21
CA LEU A 1045 -7.34 -8.86 35.72
C LEU A 1045 -6.98 -7.42 36.10
N ASP A 1046 -6.01 -7.28 36.99
CA ASP A 1046 -5.30 -6.04 37.24
C ASP A 1046 -3.90 -6.12 36.62
N LEU A 1047 -3.52 -5.08 35.90
CA LEU A 1047 -2.18 -4.86 35.36
C LEU A 1047 -1.50 -3.71 36.12
N GLY A 1048 -0.26 -3.93 36.54
CA GLY A 1048 0.61 -2.90 37.10
C GLY A 1048 1.34 -2.09 36.03
N PRO A 1049 1.96 -0.97 36.42
CA PRO A 1049 2.65 -0.10 35.48
C PRO A 1049 3.92 -0.76 34.91
N ARG A 1050 4.13 -0.66 33.60
CA ARG A 1050 5.34 -1.02 32.87
C ARG A 1050 5.44 -0.20 31.61
N GLU A 1051 6.57 0.49 31.40
CA GLU A 1051 6.88 1.10 30.11
C GLU A 1051 7.34 0.01 29.13
N MET A 1052 6.80 0.04 27.91
CA MET A 1052 7.07 -0.93 26.84
C MET A 1052 7.20 -0.19 25.50
N ILE A 1053 7.87 -0.78 24.52
CA ILE A 1053 8.04 -0.12 23.21
C ILE A 1053 6.76 -0.17 22.34
N CYS A 1054 5.91 -1.16 22.58
CA CYS A 1054 4.56 -1.31 22.06
C CYS A 1054 3.63 -1.59 23.25
N ASP A 1055 2.33 -1.35 23.08
CA ASP A 1055 1.33 -1.70 24.09
C ASP A 1055 1.36 -3.22 24.37
N LEU A 1056 0.98 -3.64 25.58
CA LEU A 1056 1.08 -5.04 25.98
C LEU A 1056 0.15 -5.89 25.10
N PRO A 1057 0.66 -6.87 24.34
CA PRO A 1057 -0.19 -7.75 23.55
C PRO A 1057 -0.85 -8.79 24.45
N ILE A 1058 -2.17 -8.91 24.36
CA ILE A 1058 -2.99 -9.80 25.20
C ILE A 1058 -3.75 -10.78 24.29
N ARG A 1059 -3.78 -12.04 24.70
CA ARG A 1059 -4.54 -13.13 24.06
C ARG A 1059 -5.45 -13.77 25.09
N VAL A 1060 -6.76 -13.83 24.83
CA VAL A 1060 -7.72 -14.49 25.73
C VAL A 1060 -8.40 -15.62 24.97
N ARG A 1061 -8.10 -16.87 25.34
CA ARG A 1061 -8.71 -18.08 24.77
C ARG A 1061 -10.10 -18.34 25.38
N GLY A 1062 -10.92 -19.12 24.68
CA GLY A 1062 -12.26 -19.48 25.15
C GLY A 1062 -13.30 -18.39 24.88
N ILE A 1063 -13.03 -17.50 23.92
CA ILE A 1063 -13.93 -16.44 23.49
C ILE A 1063 -14.60 -16.84 22.17
N GLU A 1064 -15.91 -16.62 22.06
CA GLU A 1064 -16.70 -16.98 20.89
C GLU A 1064 -16.66 -15.90 19.79
N ASP A 1065 -16.52 -16.30 18.52
CA ASP A 1065 -16.54 -15.42 17.32
C ASP A 1065 -17.94 -15.34 16.67
N ASN A 1066 -18.99 -15.52 17.47
CA ASN A 1066 -20.38 -15.41 17.04
C ASN A 1066 -21.03 -14.12 17.54
N GLY A 1067 -20.30 -13.25 18.24
CA GLY A 1067 -20.80 -12.02 18.83
C GLY A 1067 -19.72 -11.00 19.12
N CYS A 1068 -20.09 -9.88 19.71
CA CYS A 1068 -19.14 -8.85 20.11
C CYS A 1068 -18.30 -9.30 21.31
N ALA A 1069 -16.99 -9.40 21.13
CA ALA A 1069 -16.02 -9.37 22.21
C ALA A 1069 -15.55 -7.93 22.45
N ALA A 1070 -15.23 -7.60 23.70
CA ALA A 1070 -14.74 -6.27 24.05
C ALA A 1070 -13.72 -6.31 25.18
N VAL A 1071 -12.96 -5.22 25.28
CA VAL A 1071 -12.21 -4.85 26.48
C VAL A 1071 -12.86 -3.62 27.12
N PHE A 1072 -12.90 -3.64 28.45
CA PHE A 1072 -13.26 -2.50 29.29
C PHE A 1072 -12.14 -2.26 30.28
N SER A 1073 -11.62 -1.05 30.32
CA SER A 1073 -10.43 -0.68 31.10
C SER A 1073 -10.78 0.41 32.11
N SER A 1074 -10.19 0.39 33.29
CA SER A 1074 -10.34 1.48 34.26
C SER A 1074 -9.85 2.83 33.72
N ARG A 1075 -9.04 2.83 32.66
CA ARG A 1075 -8.59 4.04 31.95
C ARG A 1075 -9.63 4.56 30.95
N ASN A 1076 -10.39 3.65 30.35
CA ASN A 1076 -11.38 3.94 29.32
C ASN A 1076 -12.69 3.25 29.69
N SER A 1077 -13.59 4.00 30.34
CA SER A 1077 -14.87 3.49 30.87
C SER A 1077 -15.94 3.27 29.80
N PHE A 1078 -15.59 2.59 28.70
CA PHE A 1078 -16.52 2.16 27.67
C PHE A 1078 -16.03 0.86 27.00
N HIS A 1079 -16.94 0.12 26.38
CA HIS A 1079 -16.60 -1.09 25.63
C HIS A 1079 -15.87 -0.71 24.34
N ARG A 1080 -14.61 -1.14 24.23
CA ARG A 1080 -13.86 -1.17 22.97
C ARG A 1080 -13.99 -2.57 22.39
N PHE A 1081 -14.65 -2.70 21.25
CA PHE A 1081 -14.79 -3.99 20.59
C PHE A 1081 -13.45 -4.47 20.06
N ILE A 1082 -13.17 -5.76 20.23
CA ILE A 1082 -11.90 -6.39 19.88
C ILE A 1082 -12.14 -7.62 19.02
N SER A 1083 -11.15 -7.93 18.19
CA SER A 1083 -11.21 -9.05 17.27
C SER A 1083 -11.13 -10.41 17.96
N VAL A 1084 -11.92 -11.37 17.45
CA VAL A 1084 -11.81 -12.81 17.77
C VAL A 1084 -11.36 -13.56 16.52
N ALA A 1085 -10.39 -14.47 16.69
CA ALA A 1085 -9.91 -15.39 15.66
C ALA A 1085 -9.35 -16.66 16.32
N ASP A 1086 -9.57 -17.82 15.70
CA ASP A 1086 -9.12 -19.13 16.20
C ASP A 1086 -9.55 -19.39 17.67
N GLY A 1087 -10.74 -18.94 18.06
CA GLY A 1087 -11.29 -19.11 19.42
C GLY A 1087 -10.63 -18.27 20.51
N ALA A 1088 -9.89 -17.23 20.12
CA ALA A 1088 -9.25 -16.30 21.04
C ALA A 1088 -9.53 -14.85 20.66
N ALA A 1089 -9.71 -14.00 21.67
CA ALA A 1089 -9.70 -12.55 21.53
C ALA A 1089 -8.26 -12.02 21.52
N TRP A 1090 -8.01 -11.04 20.65
CA TRP A 1090 -6.69 -10.47 20.40
C TRP A 1090 -6.77 -8.95 20.50
N LEU A 1091 -5.91 -8.36 21.34
CA LEU A 1091 -5.86 -6.92 21.58
C LEU A 1091 -4.48 -6.47 22.07
N GLN A 1092 -4.28 -5.16 22.14
CA GLN A 1092 -3.20 -4.56 22.91
C GLN A 1092 -3.77 -3.57 23.95
N GLU A 1093 -3.11 -3.44 25.11
CA GLU A 1093 -3.49 -2.46 26.12
C GLU A 1093 -2.25 -1.71 26.64
N PRO A 1094 -2.28 -0.37 26.72
CA PRO A 1094 -1.17 0.41 27.27
C PRO A 1094 -0.94 0.05 28.75
N THR A 1095 0.31 -0.01 29.19
CA THR A 1095 0.68 -0.51 30.53
C THR A 1095 1.44 0.50 31.38
N GLU A 1096 1.64 1.75 30.98
CA GLU A 1096 2.43 2.75 31.73
C GLU A 1096 1.82 3.16 33.07
N GLN A 1097 0.52 2.92 33.23
CA GLN A 1097 -0.22 3.16 34.46
C GLN A 1097 -0.84 1.84 34.94
N ALA A 1098 -1.25 1.75 36.20
CA ALA A 1098 -2.06 0.59 36.58
C ALA A 1098 -3.41 0.61 35.84
N ALA A 1099 -3.96 -0.56 35.51
CA ALA A 1099 -5.29 -0.68 34.92
C ALA A 1099 -5.99 -1.97 35.39
N SER A 1100 -7.28 -1.86 35.73
CA SER A 1100 -8.16 -3.03 35.87
C SER A 1100 -8.86 -3.26 34.54
N LEU A 1101 -8.81 -4.49 34.04
CA LEU A 1101 -9.35 -4.89 32.75
C LEU A 1101 -10.42 -5.96 32.92
N TRP A 1102 -11.50 -5.82 32.15
CA TRP A 1102 -12.40 -6.90 31.79
C TRP A 1102 -12.25 -7.17 30.29
N ILE A 1103 -12.14 -8.44 29.91
CA ILE A 1103 -12.01 -8.86 28.51
C ILE A 1103 -12.91 -10.09 28.29
N GLY A 1104 -13.83 -10.04 27.34
CA GLY A 1104 -14.70 -11.19 27.09
C GLY A 1104 -15.79 -10.97 26.04
N ASN A 1105 -16.64 -11.99 25.85
CA ASN A 1105 -17.89 -11.83 25.12
C ASN A 1105 -18.83 -10.95 25.94
N VAL A 1106 -19.35 -9.86 25.37
CA VAL A 1106 -20.30 -8.99 26.09
C VAL A 1106 -21.63 -9.73 26.31
N PHE A 1107 -22.05 -10.49 25.30
CA PHE A 1107 -23.13 -11.45 25.35
C PHE A 1107 -22.72 -12.72 24.59
N ALA A 1108 -23.14 -13.87 25.09
CA ALA A 1108 -23.01 -15.17 24.43
C ALA A 1108 -24.39 -15.82 24.30
N ALA A 1109 -24.53 -16.71 23.30
CA ALA A 1109 -25.75 -17.47 23.06
C ALA A 1109 -25.54 -18.94 23.39
N SER A 1110 -26.53 -19.60 23.99
CA SER A 1110 -26.49 -21.05 24.22
C SER A 1110 -26.44 -21.86 22.91
N ASP A 1111 -26.95 -21.29 21.81
CA ASP A 1111 -26.79 -21.83 20.46
C ASP A 1111 -25.78 -20.97 19.68
N LYS A 1112 -24.60 -21.54 19.42
CA LYS A 1112 -23.48 -20.83 18.79
C LYS A 1112 -23.71 -20.48 17.33
N ARG A 1113 -24.79 -21.00 16.70
CA ARG A 1113 -25.17 -20.66 15.33
C ARG A 1113 -25.73 -19.25 15.22
N LEU A 1114 -26.26 -18.68 16.31
CA LEU A 1114 -26.75 -17.30 16.34
C LEU A 1114 -25.60 -16.30 16.20
N LYS A 1115 -25.87 -15.16 15.56
CA LYS A 1115 -24.93 -14.05 15.39
C LYS A 1115 -25.39 -12.85 16.20
N LEU A 1116 -24.52 -12.29 17.03
CA LEU A 1116 -24.85 -11.22 17.96
C LEU A 1116 -24.13 -9.92 17.57
N THR A 1117 -24.83 -8.80 17.64
CA THR A 1117 -24.20 -7.48 17.47
C THR A 1117 -24.76 -6.49 18.47
N LEU A 1118 -23.88 -5.97 19.32
CA LEU A 1118 -24.23 -5.05 20.38
C LEU A 1118 -23.98 -3.61 19.94
N VAL A 1119 -24.99 -2.77 20.08
CA VAL A 1119 -24.89 -1.32 19.90
C VAL A 1119 -25.02 -0.66 21.26
N VAL A 1120 -23.87 -0.24 21.83
CA VAL A 1120 -23.81 0.50 23.11
C VAL A 1120 -23.68 2.00 22.89
N HIS A 1121 -22.82 2.39 21.95
CA HIS A 1121 -22.47 3.78 21.64
C HIS A 1121 -22.69 4.06 20.15
N GLY A 1122 -22.56 5.33 19.74
CA GLY A 1122 -22.77 5.72 18.34
C GLY A 1122 -24.24 5.94 17.99
N GLN A 1123 -25.14 5.94 18.97
CA GLN A 1123 -26.55 6.26 18.83
C GLN A 1123 -26.81 7.73 19.15
N ALA A 1124 -27.99 8.22 18.76
CA ALA A 1124 -28.46 9.53 19.19
C ALA A 1124 -28.43 9.63 20.73
N PRO A 1125 -28.07 10.81 21.30
CA PRO A 1125 -28.02 10.99 22.74
C PRO A 1125 -29.30 10.52 23.46
N GLY A 1126 -29.15 9.77 24.55
CA GLY A 1126 -30.26 9.24 25.36
C GLY A 1126 -30.88 7.93 24.88
N LYS A 1127 -30.46 7.38 23.73
CA LYS A 1127 -30.90 6.04 23.30
C LYS A 1127 -30.30 4.95 24.18
N LYS A 1128 -31.13 3.98 24.59
CA LYS A 1128 -30.69 2.78 25.31
C LYS A 1128 -29.85 1.87 24.40
N PRO A 1129 -28.84 1.16 24.94
CA PRO A 1129 -28.16 0.09 24.23
C PRO A 1129 -29.14 -0.97 23.71
N PHE A 1130 -28.79 -1.64 22.62
CA PHE A 1130 -29.55 -2.80 22.14
C PHE A 1130 -28.65 -3.87 21.55
N LEU A 1131 -29.13 -5.12 21.58
CA LEU A 1131 -28.46 -6.29 21.04
C LEU A 1131 -29.29 -6.82 19.87
N GLU A 1132 -28.71 -6.84 18.69
CA GLU A 1132 -29.25 -7.55 17.55
C GLU A 1132 -28.84 -9.04 17.64
N VAL A 1133 -29.83 -9.92 17.66
CA VAL A 1133 -29.67 -11.38 17.67
C VAL A 1133 -30.19 -11.92 16.35
N HIS A 1134 -29.29 -12.44 15.51
CA HIS A 1134 -29.59 -12.91 14.17
C HIS A 1134 -29.48 -14.44 14.07
N ASN A 1135 -30.47 -15.07 13.44
CA ASN A 1135 -30.46 -16.51 13.18
C ASN A 1135 -30.19 -16.77 11.69
N PRO A 1136 -28.97 -17.18 11.30
CA PRO A 1136 -28.64 -17.49 9.92
C PRO A 1136 -29.04 -18.91 9.47
N THR A 1137 -29.66 -19.72 10.35
CA THR A 1137 -29.97 -21.14 10.07
C THR A 1137 -31.27 -21.32 9.27
N ASP A 1138 -31.59 -22.57 8.91
CA ASP A 1138 -32.81 -22.97 8.20
C ASP A 1138 -34.03 -23.19 9.12
N GLU A 1139 -33.83 -23.17 10.44
CA GLU A 1139 -34.87 -23.48 11.42
C GLU A 1139 -34.98 -22.38 12.47
N ALA A 1140 -36.12 -22.31 13.18
CA ALA A 1140 -36.24 -21.42 14.33
C ALA A 1140 -35.28 -21.89 15.45
N VAL A 1141 -34.59 -20.95 16.08
CA VAL A 1141 -33.65 -21.25 17.17
C VAL A 1141 -34.18 -20.67 18.46
N LYS A 1142 -34.34 -21.52 19.47
CA LYS A 1142 -34.57 -21.13 20.86
C LYS A 1142 -33.23 -21.14 21.59
N ALA A 1143 -32.84 -20.00 22.13
CA ALA A 1143 -31.58 -19.86 22.85
C ALA A 1143 -31.73 -18.98 24.08
N THR A 1144 -30.86 -19.22 25.06
CA THR A 1144 -30.58 -18.24 26.11
C THR A 1144 -29.45 -17.34 25.62
N ILE A 1145 -29.66 -16.03 25.66
CA ILE A 1145 -28.60 -15.02 25.57
C ILE A 1145 -28.23 -14.60 26.99
N ALA A 1146 -26.93 -14.61 27.31
CA ALA A 1146 -26.44 -14.24 28.62
C ALA A 1146 -25.18 -13.38 28.53
N SER A 1147 -25.04 -12.41 29.44
CA SER A 1147 -23.80 -11.67 29.67
C SER A 1147 -23.04 -12.30 30.84
N PRO A 1148 -21.70 -12.46 30.76
CA PRO A 1148 -20.90 -12.97 31.86
C PRO A 1148 -21.08 -12.16 33.16
N PRO A 1149 -21.01 -12.76 34.35
CA PRO A 1149 -21.32 -12.08 35.62
C PRO A 1149 -20.53 -10.80 35.87
N HIS A 1150 -19.27 -10.73 35.44
CA HIS A 1150 -18.40 -9.57 35.70
C HIS A 1150 -18.34 -8.59 34.53
N CYS A 1151 -19.14 -8.78 33.47
CA CYS A 1151 -19.22 -7.85 32.35
C CYS A 1151 -19.69 -6.47 32.83
N PRO A 1152 -18.91 -5.39 32.59
CA PRO A 1152 -19.33 -4.05 32.95
C PRO A 1152 -20.64 -3.67 32.25
N ILE A 1153 -21.53 -2.95 32.95
CA ILE A 1153 -22.85 -2.49 32.46
C ILE A 1153 -23.89 -3.62 32.30
N PHE A 1154 -23.51 -4.79 31.81
CA PHE A 1154 -24.44 -5.86 31.41
C PHE A 1154 -24.36 -7.14 32.25
N GLY A 1155 -23.45 -7.20 33.22
CA GLY A 1155 -23.13 -8.43 33.94
C GLY A 1155 -24.33 -9.16 34.52
N GLY A 1156 -24.41 -10.47 34.25
CA GLY A 1156 -25.49 -11.33 34.75
C GLY A 1156 -26.84 -11.21 34.02
N VAL A 1157 -26.96 -10.34 33.02
CA VAL A 1157 -28.19 -10.23 32.21
C VAL A 1157 -28.42 -11.54 31.47
N ARG A 1158 -29.65 -12.07 31.56
CA ARG A 1158 -30.09 -13.30 30.88
C ARG A 1158 -31.45 -13.08 30.21
N ARG A 1159 -31.60 -13.55 28.97
CA ARG A 1159 -32.85 -13.47 28.20
C ARG A 1159 -33.04 -14.75 27.41
N GLU A 1160 -34.26 -15.28 27.41
CA GLU A 1160 -34.65 -16.32 26.46
C GLU A 1160 -35.18 -15.64 25.19
N VAL A 1161 -34.78 -16.18 24.05
CA VAL A 1161 -35.15 -15.67 22.74
C VAL A 1161 -35.52 -16.83 21.83
N GLU A 1162 -36.54 -16.61 21.01
CA GLU A 1162 -36.89 -17.47 19.88
C GLU A 1162 -36.78 -16.64 18.62
N ILE A 1163 -35.86 -17.00 17.73
CA ILE A 1163 -35.59 -16.27 16.50
C ILE A 1163 -35.95 -17.16 15.31
N PRO A 1164 -36.93 -16.78 14.48
CA PRO A 1164 -37.23 -17.50 13.24
C PRO A 1164 -36.01 -17.63 12.32
N ALA A 1165 -36.02 -18.66 11.48
CA ALA A 1165 -34.99 -18.87 10.45
C ALA A 1165 -34.79 -17.61 9.59
N GLY A 1166 -33.53 -17.23 9.37
CA GLY A 1166 -33.15 -16.09 8.54
C GLY A 1166 -33.71 -14.74 8.99
N SER A 1167 -33.86 -14.53 10.30
CA SER A 1167 -34.42 -13.29 10.86
C SER A 1167 -33.57 -12.72 12.00
N SER A 1168 -33.84 -11.47 12.37
CA SER A 1168 -33.18 -10.77 13.48
C SER A 1168 -34.18 -10.30 14.52
N LEU A 1169 -33.79 -10.37 15.79
CA LEU A 1169 -34.51 -9.81 16.94
C LEU A 1169 -33.64 -8.72 17.60
N GLN A 1170 -34.22 -7.55 17.89
CA GLN A 1170 -33.54 -6.52 18.68
C GLN A 1170 -34.00 -6.57 20.15
N VAL A 1171 -33.08 -6.83 21.06
CA VAL A 1171 -33.31 -6.84 22.51
C VAL A 1171 -32.83 -5.52 23.09
N ARG A 1172 -33.75 -4.71 23.66
CA ARG A 1172 -33.46 -3.34 24.15
C ARG A 1172 -33.43 -3.22 25.67
N ASP A 1173 -34.08 -4.12 26.39
CA ASP A 1173 -34.11 -4.13 27.86
C ASP A 1173 -32.92 -4.92 28.42
N LEU A 1174 -31.72 -4.42 28.13
CA LEU A 1174 -30.44 -5.04 28.48
C LEU A 1174 -29.86 -4.57 29.83
N ALA A 1175 -30.43 -3.54 30.45
CA ALA A 1175 -29.92 -3.01 31.71
C ALA A 1175 -30.44 -3.80 32.91
N MET A 1176 -29.56 -4.03 33.90
CA MET A 1176 -29.98 -4.11 35.30
C MET A 1176 -30.23 -2.66 35.78
N GLY A 1177 -31.22 -2.42 36.66
CA GLY A 1177 -31.55 -1.08 37.14
C GLY A 1177 -30.30 -0.32 37.63
N GLU A 1178 -30.30 1.02 37.45
CA GLU A 1178 -29.19 1.94 37.76
C GLU A 1178 -28.38 1.48 39.00
N GLN A 1179 -27.09 1.17 38.79
CA GLN A 1179 -26.08 1.00 39.85
C GLN A 1179 -25.04 2.10 39.73
#